data_AF-A0A7X0AZ81-F1
#
_entry.id   AF-A0A7X0AZ81-F1
#
_cell.length_a   1.000
_cell.length_b   1.000
_cell.length_c   1.000
_cell.angle_alpha   90.00
_cell.angle_beta   90.00
_cell.angle_gamma   90.00
#
_symmetry.space_group_name_H-M   'P 1'
#
loop_
_entity.id
_entity.type
_entity.pdbx_description
1 polymer ?
#
loop_
_entity_poly.entity_id
_entity_poly.type
_entity_poly.pdbx_seq_one_letter_code
_entity_poly.pdbx_strand_id
1 'polypeptide(L)'
;MRVLKAPSALLPAAMLFLTVTVAAAKDAPPTDCRILTQYWPLWSALSPHPWTDEDIRERAFFPTQEILAALRAVPLDKPLPVSFGEGQQYYRPWEPKPDQLAAYAEPAFAYELGYFTQAISGFDKVVKDTSSPFRAAAAYSAARASFRAGMFDEGVRRIDALLRDETLSEFEHAAATLIGRMRYGTSALPLAAARLAEVSRFMTAPTAAICPPDRASEELTKPLPLTLQGYETILKLRRAAEADIWLADETPEPDRDQRWPLPHYDRAAAAMAARDPVIDALAALVAPWPYHTPGQAGSRDAILNPTLLDHARQQWRKSRNPLWALAVAEHSRDPADGAVIAEAVTAVRAWPGLTATARAALTWRLVAQRVRILYQAGRADEGIAALDSLTREDRRALTRRDRVPDIATASKTILDDGVRWFVARADLEAARHWAITVGQATGIPVSEELKPALAQSVDDLYNHPIVGLRPVDGLIELGWARALFDLMPPKALVEFARHPRLAPDDRRALVGAAIAQAYAQRRWADIRAWLPDLRLAQPSLAPDIDRIERTWWPPKQRHLITMLLLRNPGLVARPSWARPPGGEDHYSILTDSLRDGPARPGDWNAFDRENPRDGNWWCSADPAVFRSEAADSLIFASIPFGPYLVFDIDAAAREALPPPRSSDPNDPYWKQSRQAEEQQKAKVLAVIPLLKPMDPQTPTTPGRWGDASERLTKDVLAWARDEGVVTRWLEGDDLLAEALHRAVMATRYSCRVDNGPWSRAAYQELHRRFSHSPWSAKTPYWFGVIQ
;
A
#
# COMPACT_ATOMS: atom_id res chain seq x y z
N MET A 1 -83.84 4.09 -11.61
CA MET A 1 -83.06 3.63 -10.44
C MET A 1 -82.60 4.85 -9.67
N ARG A 2 -82.83 4.85 -8.36
CA ARG A 2 -82.79 6.03 -7.47
C ARG A 2 -81.37 6.57 -7.28
N VAL A 3 -81.26 7.89 -7.44
CA VAL A 3 -80.16 8.74 -6.97
C VAL A 3 -80.37 9.02 -5.49
N LEU A 4 -79.37 8.77 -4.64
CA LEU A 4 -79.31 9.28 -3.28
C LEU A 4 -77.96 9.97 -3.04
N LYS A 5 -78.08 11.26 -2.70
CA LYS A 5 -77.05 12.15 -2.15
C LYS A 5 -76.86 11.91 -0.65
N ALA A 6 -75.64 12.12 -0.16
CA ALA A 6 -75.22 12.86 1.05
C ALA A 6 -73.95 12.22 1.69
N PRO A 7 -73.20 12.93 2.55
CA PRO A 7 -72.63 14.27 2.34
C PRO A 7 -71.13 14.34 2.70
N SER A 8 -70.52 15.43 2.22
CA SER A 8 -69.18 15.89 2.50
C SER A 8 -68.95 16.20 3.99
N ALA A 9 -67.84 15.71 4.55
CA ALA A 9 -67.18 16.29 5.72
C ALA A 9 -65.82 16.84 5.25
N LEU A 10 -65.75 18.16 5.15
CA LEU A 10 -64.55 18.97 4.96
C LEU A 10 -64.00 19.34 6.35
N LEU A 11 -62.73 19.02 6.62
CA LEU A 11 -61.84 19.80 7.48
C LEU A 11 -60.39 19.55 7.00
N PRO A 12 -59.53 20.58 6.99
CA PRO A 12 -58.33 20.62 6.17
C PRO A 12 -57.13 20.01 6.89
N ALA A 13 -56.39 19.18 6.16
CA ALA A 13 -54.98 18.94 6.39
C ALA A 13 -54.19 20.11 5.78
N ALA A 14 -53.65 20.99 6.61
CA ALA A 14 -52.53 21.85 6.23
C ALA A 14 -51.86 22.46 7.47
N MET A 15 -50.53 22.40 7.49
CA MET A 15 -49.60 23.17 8.32
C MET A 15 -49.52 22.84 9.82
N LEU A 16 -48.87 21.72 10.12
CA LEU A 16 -48.02 21.60 11.31
C LEU A 16 -47.17 20.35 11.12
N PHE A 17 -45.98 20.47 10.53
CA PHE A 17 -44.83 19.56 10.66
C PHE A 17 -43.78 19.94 9.60
N LEU A 18 -42.86 20.85 9.95
CA LEU A 18 -41.48 20.94 9.45
C LEU A 18 -40.86 22.27 9.90
N THR A 19 -40.55 22.38 11.19
CA THR A 19 -39.68 23.46 11.71
C THR A 19 -38.95 23.04 12.99
N VAL A 20 -38.68 21.74 13.15
CA VAL A 20 -37.82 21.21 14.23
C VAL A 20 -36.96 20.09 13.65
N THR A 21 -36.00 20.43 12.78
CA THR A 21 -34.86 19.53 12.44
C THR A 21 -33.73 20.20 11.63
N VAL A 22 -33.73 21.52 11.43
CA VAL A 22 -32.60 22.21 10.75
C VAL A 22 -31.66 22.92 11.74
N ALA A 23 -32.12 23.24 12.95
CA ALA A 23 -31.28 23.92 13.94
C ALA A 23 -30.20 23.00 14.56
N ALA A 24 -30.42 21.68 14.63
CA ALA A 24 -29.45 20.75 15.24
C ALA A 24 -28.29 20.34 14.31
N ALA A 25 -28.34 20.69 13.02
CA ALA A 25 -27.29 20.34 12.06
C ALA A 25 -26.19 21.42 11.95
N LYS A 26 -26.43 22.65 12.42
CA LYS A 26 -25.44 23.73 12.38
C LYS A 26 -24.36 23.64 13.46
N ASP A 27 -24.59 22.85 14.51
CA ASP A 27 -23.67 22.68 15.64
C ASP A 27 -22.98 21.31 15.64
N ALA A 28 -23.15 20.51 14.59
CA ALA A 28 -22.43 19.25 14.47
C ALA A 28 -20.96 19.55 14.11
N PRO A 29 -19.98 19.12 14.93
CA PRO A 29 -18.57 19.31 14.60
C PRO A 29 -18.27 18.63 13.25
N PRO A 30 -17.34 19.17 12.44
CA PRO A 30 -16.98 18.59 11.15
C PRO A 30 -16.64 17.11 11.30
N THR A 31 -16.94 16.31 10.26
CA THR A 31 -16.88 14.84 10.30
C THR A 31 -15.53 14.32 10.81
N ASP A 32 -14.44 15.04 10.52
CA ASP A 32 -13.08 14.71 10.94
C ASP A 32 -12.86 14.90 12.45
N CYS A 33 -13.45 15.93 13.06
CA CYS A 33 -13.39 16.17 14.50
C CYS A 33 -14.26 15.18 15.31
N ARG A 34 -15.30 14.61 14.68
CA ARG A 34 -16.15 13.57 15.29
C ARG A 34 -15.38 12.29 15.63
N ILE A 35 -14.30 11.99 14.89
CA ILE A 35 -13.43 10.83 15.13
C ILE A 35 -12.49 11.07 16.33
N LEU A 36 -12.14 12.32 16.64
CA LEU A 36 -11.30 12.67 17.77
C LEU A 36 -12.10 12.78 19.08
N THR A 37 -13.32 13.33 19.02
CA THR A 37 -14.22 13.42 20.19
C THR A 37 -14.60 12.06 20.77
N GLN A 38 -14.69 11.00 19.95
CA GLN A 38 -15.05 9.66 20.43
C GLN A 38 -13.97 8.99 21.30
N TYR A 39 -12.70 9.36 21.10
CA TYR A 39 -11.58 8.86 21.90
C TYR A 39 -11.22 9.82 23.03
N TRP A 40 -11.70 11.06 23.01
CA TRP A 40 -11.43 12.07 24.02
C TRP A 40 -11.66 11.60 25.47
N PRO A 41 -12.79 10.95 25.83
CA PRO A 41 -13.00 10.47 27.20
C PRO A 41 -11.93 9.45 27.66
N LEU A 42 -11.37 8.68 26.72
CA LEU A 42 -10.28 7.76 26.98
C LEU A 42 -9.02 8.55 27.34
N TRP A 43 -8.63 9.52 26.51
CA TRP A 43 -7.42 10.32 26.73
C TRP A 43 -7.51 11.24 27.94
N SER A 44 -8.65 11.86 28.20
CA SER A 44 -8.85 12.73 29.36
C SER A 44 -8.72 11.97 30.69
N ALA A 45 -9.11 10.68 30.71
CA ALA A 45 -8.96 9.82 31.88
C ALA A 45 -7.50 9.41 32.16
N LEU A 46 -6.60 9.62 31.19
CA LEU A 46 -5.17 9.27 31.30
C LEU A 46 -4.30 10.46 31.67
N SER A 47 -4.80 11.70 31.48
CA SER A 47 -4.02 12.89 31.77
C SER A 47 -3.91 13.13 33.27
N PRO A 48 -2.70 13.16 33.86
CA PRO A 48 -2.52 13.62 35.23
C PRO A 48 -2.76 15.13 35.39
N HIS A 49 -2.86 15.88 34.28
CA HIS A 49 -3.09 17.32 34.26
C HIS A 49 -4.37 17.66 33.47
N PRO A 50 -5.45 18.11 34.13
CA PRO A 50 -6.63 18.59 33.42
C PRO A 50 -6.29 19.88 32.67
N TRP A 51 -6.78 20.01 31.44
CA TRP A 51 -6.63 21.22 30.64
C TRP A 51 -7.42 22.37 31.26
N THR A 52 -6.78 23.53 31.35
CA THR A 52 -7.44 24.76 31.80
C THR A 52 -8.12 25.46 30.62
N ASP A 53 -9.12 26.30 30.88
CA ASP A 53 -9.74 27.11 29.82
C ASP A 53 -8.72 28.06 29.16
N GLU A 54 -7.65 28.40 29.86
CA GLU A 54 -6.54 29.20 29.34
C GLU A 54 -5.72 28.39 28.32
N ASP A 55 -5.37 27.14 28.62
CA ASP A 55 -4.68 26.24 27.69
C ASP A 55 -5.46 26.03 26.39
N ILE A 56 -6.79 25.95 26.49
CA ILE A 56 -7.70 25.81 25.35
C ILE A 56 -7.74 27.09 24.51
N ARG A 57 -7.80 28.26 25.17
CA ARG A 57 -7.83 29.57 24.50
C ARG A 57 -6.50 29.91 23.83
N GLU A 58 -5.39 29.64 24.49
CA GLU A 58 -4.04 29.94 24.00
C GLU A 58 -3.56 28.94 22.94
N ARG A 59 -4.32 27.87 22.70
CA ARG A 59 -3.95 26.80 21.74
C ARG A 59 -2.54 26.29 22.03
N ALA A 60 -2.22 26.12 23.31
CA ALA A 60 -0.90 25.72 23.80
C ALA A 60 -0.64 24.22 23.53
N PHE A 61 -0.59 23.85 22.25
CA PHE A 61 -0.30 22.49 21.78
C PHE A 61 1.16 22.13 21.93
N PHE A 62 2.03 23.14 22.05
CA PHE A 62 3.44 22.96 22.29
C PHE A 62 3.74 23.25 23.77
N PRO A 63 3.83 22.21 24.61
CA PRO A 63 4.01 22.35 26.06
C PRO A 63 5.46 22.70 26.40
N THR A 64 5.86 23.93 26.09
CA THR A 64 7.26 24.39 26.19
C THR A 64 7.86 24.12 27.55
N GLN A 65 7.11 24.35 28.64
CA GLN A 65 7.63 24.14 29.99
C GLN A 65 7.78 22.66 30.33
N GLU A 66 6.83 21.81 29.94
CA GLU A 66 6.89 20.37 30.15
C GLU A 66 7.98 19.73 29.29
N ILE A 67 8.17 20.20 28.06
CA ILE A 67 9.26 19.79 27.17
C ILE A 67 10.62 20.19 27.78
N LEU A 68 10.76 21.43 28.25
CA LEU A 68 11.99 21.89 28.90
C LEU A 68 12.26 21.13 30.21
N ALA A 69 11.23 20.80 30.97
CA ALA A 69 11.35 19.97 32.17
C ALA A 69 11.81 18.55 31.81
N ALA A 70 11.24 17.94 30.77
CA ALA A 70 11.61 16.63 30.26
C ALA A 70 13.06 16.61 29.74
N LEU A 71 13.49 17.65 29.02
CA LEU A 71 14.87 17.83 28.55
C LEU A 71 15.87 17.85 29.72
N ARG A 72 15.58 18.62 30.77
CA ARG A 72 16.46 18.77 31.95
C ARG A 72 16.51 17.55 32.85
N ALA A 73 15.49 16.70 32.78
CA ALA A 73 15.45 15.45 33.52
C ALA A 73 16.43 14.39 32.96
N VAL A 74 16.97 14.62 31.75
CA VAL A 74 17.91 13.74 31.06
C VAL A 74 19.30 14.39 31.03
N PRO A 75 20.36 13.72 31.53
CA PRO A 75 21.72 14.28 31.49
C PRO A 75 22.24 14.45 30.04
N LEU A 76 22.96 15.55 29.81
CA LEU A 76 23.39 16.04 28.48
C LEU A 76 24.82 15.63 28.08
N ASP A 77 25.45 14.73 28.82
CA ASP A 77 26.92 14.65 28.92
C ASP A 77 27.64 13.92 27.79
N LYS A 78 26.97 13.54 26.69
CA LYS A 78 27.66 12.99 25.50
C LYS A 78 27.10 13.50 24.16
N PRO A 79 27.87 14.27 23.37
CA PRO A 79 27.57 14.49 21.97
C PRO A 79 27.83 13.19 21.19
N LEU A 80 26.89 12.81 20.33
CA LEU A 80 26.98 11.63 19.47
C LEU A 80 26.97 12.06 18.00
N PRO A 81 27.65 11.32 17.10
CA PRO A 81 27.86 11.76 15.73
C PRO A 81 26.57 11.79 14.91
N VAL A 82 26.55 12.74 13.98
CA VAL A 82 25.45 13.08 13.08
C VAL A 82 25.56 12.28 11.79
N SER A 83 24.48 11.59 11.40
CA SER A 83 24.25 11.19 10.01
C SER A 83 22.79 10.77 9.83
N PHE A 84 21.99 11.63 9.20
CA PHE A 84 20.84 11.19 8.40
C PHE A 84 20.62 12.23 7.31
N GLY A 85 20.60 11.76 6.06
CA GLY A 85 20.38 12.58 4.87
C GLY A 85 18.90 12.90 4.71
N GLU A 86 18.40 13.93 5.40
CA GLU A 86 17.17 14.58 4.94
C GLU A 86 17.45 15.22 3.58
N GLY A 87 16.59 14.97 2.59
CA GLY A 87 16.58 15.75 1.36
C GLY A 87 16.48 17.22 1.71
N GLN A 88 17.59 17.95 1.56
CA GLN A 88 17.75 19.35 1.92
C GLN A 88 16.99 20.26 0.96
N GLN A 89 15.67 20.11 0.88
CA GLN A 89 14.83 21.06 0.19
C GLN A 89 14.73 22.31 1.06
N TYR A 90 15.76 23.16 0.95
CA TYR A 90 15.71 24.53 1.42
C TYR A 90 14.55 25.22 0.75
N TYR A 91 13.57 25.66 1.55
CA TYR A 91 12.46 26.42 1.03
C TYR A 91 12.99 27.72 0.42
N ARG A 92 12.72 27.89 -0.87
CA ARG A 92 12.97 29.12 -1.60
C ARG A 92 11.62 29.71 -2.00
N PRO A 93 11.19 30.86 -1.47
CA PRO A 93 10.10 31.62 -2.05
C PRO A 93 10.34 31.83 -3.55
N TRP A 94 9.25 32.06 -4.28
CA TRP A 94 9.26 32.04 -5.74
C TRP A 94 9.98 33.25 -6.36
N GLU A 95 10.06 34.39 -5.63
CA GLU A 95 10.65 35.65 -6.14
C GLU A 95 11.43 36.47 -5.08
N PRO A 96 12.48 35.93 -4.42
CA PRO A 96 13.29 36.71 -3.50
C PRO A 96 14.20 37.69 -4.24
N LYS A 97 14.45 38.87 -3.65
CA LYS A 97 15.51 39.75 -4.15
C LYS A 97 16.88 39.09 -3.98
N PRO A 98 17.88 39.36 -4.85
CA PRO A 98 19.20 38.74 -4.75
C PRO A 98 19.90 38.95 -3.40
N ASP A 99 19.75 40.11 -2.78
CA ASP A 99 20.28 40.44 -1.46
C ASP A 99 19.61 39.63 -0.34
N GLN A 100 18.30 39.43 -0.42
CA GLN A 100 17.55 38.59 0.53
C GLN A 100 17.95 37.11 0.38
N LEU A 101 18.15 36.64 -0.85
CA LEU A 101 18.66 35.29 -1.11
C LEU A 101 20.07 35.11 -0.56
N ALA A 102 20.96 36.09 -0.76
CA ALA A 102 22.32 36.06 -0.21
C ALA A 102 22.31 36.05 1.33
N ALA A 103 21.47 36.89 1.94
CA ALA A 103 21.34 36.98 3.40
C ALA A 103 20.86 35.66 4.04
N TYR A 104 20.04 34.86 3.34
CA TYR A 104 19.64 33.53 3.80
C TYR A 104 20.67 32.43 3.44
N ALA A 105 21.30 32.52 2.26
CA ALA A 105 22.25 31.53 1.78
C ALA A 105 23.52 31.46 2.64
N GLU A 106 23.99 32.61 3.17
CA GLU A 106 25.16 32.66 4.06
C GLU A 106 25.00 31.81 5.34
N PRO A 107 23.96 31.99 6.18
CA PRO A 107 23.74 31.12 7.34
C PRO A 107 23.38 29.68 6.96
N ALA A 108 22.70 29.44 5.83
CA ALA A 108 22.45 28.08 5.36
C ALA A 108 23.75 27.35 5.01
N PHE A 109 24.70 28.03 4.37
CA PHE A 109 26.03 27.50 4.12
C PHE A 109 26.80 27.23 5.42
N ALA A 110 26.73 28.13 6.40
CA ALA A 110 27.32 27.88 7.73
C ALA A 110 26.70 26.66 8.43
N TYR A 111 25.39 26.44 8.26
CA TYR A 111 24.70 25.25 8.78
C TYR A 111 25.22 23.97 8.12
N GLU A 112 25.37 23.95 6.80
CA GLU A 112 25.92 22.80 6.05
C GLU A 112 27.36 22.45 6.44
N LEU A 113 28.16 23.46 6.80
CA LEU A 113 29.53 23.27 7.28
C LEU A 113 29.61 22.83 8.75
N GLY A 114 28.47 22.67 9.44
CA GLY A 114 28.43 22.31 10.87
C GLY A 114 28.73 23.48 11.81
N TYR A 115 28.80 24.72 11.32
CA TYR A 115 29.02 25.92 12.12
C TYR A 115 27.72 26.42 12.73
N PHE A 116 27.07 25.59 13.54
CA PHE A 116 25.69 25.81 13.99
C PHE A 116 25.50 27.12 14.78
N THR A 117 26.43 27.52 15.64
CA THR A 117 26.32 28.81 16.37
C THR A 117 26.39 30.02 15.42
N GLN A 118 27.23 29.95 14.38
CA GLN A 118 27.31 30.99 13.35
C GLN A 118 26.05 31.00 12.49
N ALA A 119 25.55 29.82 12.11
CA ALA A 119 24.30 29.67 11.37
C ALA A 119 23.12 30.28 12.14
N ILE A 120 23.01 30.00 13.45
CA ILE A 120 21.97 30.58 14.33
C ILE A 120 22.05 32.10 14.32
N SER A 121 23.25 32.68 14.51
CA SER A 121 23.41 34.13 14.50
C SER A 121 23.04 34.75 13.14
N GLY A 122 23.37 34.08 12.03
CA GLY A 122 23.02 34.58 10.70
C GLY A 122 21.52 34.45 10.40
N PHE A 123 20.90 33.31 10.75
CA PHE A 123 19.45 33.15 10.65
C PHE A 123 18.71 34.17 11.52
N ASP A 124 19.18 34.47 12.74
CA ASP A 124 18.58 35.48 13.62
C ASP A 124 18.60 36.89 13.02
N LYS A 125 19.58 37.22 12.16
CA LYS A 125 19.58 38.48 11.41
C LYS A 125 18.46 38.51 10.37
N VAL A 126 18.26 37.39 9.65
CA VAL A 126 17.18 37.25 8.66
C VAL A 126 15.81 37.26 9.35
N VAL A 127 15.68 36.67 10.54
CA VAL A 127 14.43 36.69 11.33
C VAL A 127 14.04 38.10 11.78
N LYS A 128 15.03 38.96 12.08
CA LYS A 128 14.82 40.36 12.49
C LYS A 128 14.44 41.27 11.33
N ASP A 129 14.78 40.90 10.10
CA ASP A 129 14.36 41.63 8.91
C ASP A 129 12.93 41.26 8.53
N THR A 130 11.96 42.07 8.97
CA THR A 130 10.54 41.89 8.68
C THR A 130 10.19 42.00 7.20
N SER A 131 11.10 42.51 6.37
CA SER A 131 10.93 42.59 4.91
C SER A 131 11.43 41.35 4.16
N SER A 132 12.18 40.46 4.84
CA SER A 132 12.74 39.27 4.23
C SER A 132 11.66 38.22 3.94
N PRO A 133 11.53 37.71 2.70
CA PRO A 133 10.62 36.62 2.39
C PRO A 133 11.10 35.28 2.98
N PHE A 134 12.29 35.23 3.57
CA PHE A 134 12.84 34.05 4.25
C PHE A 134 12.67 34.09 5.77
N ARG A 135 11.96 35.08 6.32
CA ARG A 135 11.88 35.28 7.78
C ARG A 135 11.41 34.04 8.54
N ALA A 136 10.34 33.39 8.07
CA ALA A 136 9.81 32.16 8.67
C ALA A 136 10.75 30.96 8.48
N ALA A 137 11.31 30.80 7.28
CA ALA A 137 12.30 29.75 6.98
C ALA A 137 13.56 29.90 7.84
N ALA A 138 14.02 31.12 8.09
CA ALA A 138 15.17 31.41 8.94
C ALA A 138 14.89 31.11 10.41
N ALA A 139 13.69 31.43 10.92
CA ALA A 139 13.29 31.09 12.30
C ALA A 139 13.30 29.56 12.51
N TYR A 140 12.72 28.82 11.57
CA TYR A 140 12.74 27.36 11.57
C TYR A 140 14.17 26.79 11.47
N SER A 141 15.00 27.35 10.58
CA SER A 141 16.39 26.91 10.39
C SER A 141 17.28 27.21 11.61
N ALA A 142 17.02 28.31 12.31
CA ALA A 142 17.69 28.64 13.57
C ALA A 142 17.31 27.65 14.68
N ALA A 143 16.04 27.25 14.78
CA ALA A 143 15.63 26.18 15.71
C ALA A 143 16.34 24.85 15.40
N ARG A 144 16.41 24.44 14.13
CA ARG A 144 17.19 23.25 13.68
C ARG A 144 18.66 23.34 14.07
N ALA A 145 19.28 24.48 13.79
CA ALA A 145 20.68 24.73 14.11
C ALA A 145 20.94 24.66 15.63
N SER A 146 20.02 25.16 16.47
CA SER A 146 20.12 25.01 17.93
C SER A 146 20.12 23.56 18.39
N PHE A 147 19.26 22.72 17.81
CA PHE A 147 19.27 21.29 18.12
C PHE A 147 20.56 20.59 17.66
N ARG A 148 21.06 20.91 16.46
CA ARG A 148 22.35 20.39 15.95
C ARG A 148 23.55 20.86 16.78
N ALA A 149 23.47 22.05 17.39
CA ALA A 149 24.47 22.58 18.32
C ALA A 149 24.41 21.96 19.73
N GLY A 150 23.47 21.04 20.00
CA GLY A 150 23.23 20.50 21.35
C GLY A 150 22.54 21.49 22.30
N MET A 151 22.05 22.62 21.79
CA MET A 151 21.32 23.63 22.56
C MET A 151 19.83 23.32 22.57
N PHE A 152 19.44 22.17 23.15
CA PHE A 152 18.06 21.65 23.09
C PHE A 152 17.03 22.61 23.70
N ASP A 153 17.32 23.20 24.86
CA ASP A 153 16.44 24.20 25.51
C ASP A 153 16.18 25.39 24.57
N GLU A 154 17.20 25.85 23.87
CA GLU A 154 17.12 26.98 22.94
C GLU A 154 16.36 26.59 21.67
N GLY A 155 16.55 25.37 21.15
CA GLY A 155 15.78 24.84 20.03
C GLY A 155 14.28 24.79 20.33
N VAL A 156 13.90 24.34 21.53
CA VAL A 156 12.50 24.30 21.98
C VAL A 156 11.91 25.69 22.13
N ARG A 157 12.63 26.64 22.76
CA ARG A 157 12.15 28.03 22.87
C ARG A 157 11.98 28.70 21.51
N ARG A 158 12.82 28.35 20.52
CA ARG A 158 12.70 28.87 19.16
C ARG A 158 11.50 28.29 18.42
N ILE A 159 11.14 27.03 18.66
CA ILE A 159 9.87 26.48 18.18
C ILE A 159 8.71 27.24 18.81
N ASP A 160 8.69 27.41 20.13
CA ASP A 160 7.62 28.15 20.84
C ASP A 160 7.47 29.58 20.31
N ALA A 161 8.58 30.30 20.13
CA ALA A 161 8.56 31.64 19.58
C ALA A 161 8.03 31.69 18.13
N LEU A 162 8.37 30.70 17.31
CA LEU A 162 7.86 30.59 15.94
C LEU A 162 6.35 30.30 15.92
N LEU A 163 5.88 29.38 16.76
CA LEU A 163 4.47 29.00 16.85
C LEU A 163 3.58 30.13 17.41
N ARG A 164 4.14 31.03 18.23
CA ARG A 164 3.42 32.20 18.79
C ARG A 164 3.38 33.41 17.85
N ASP A 165 4.27 33.49 16.86
CA ASP A 165 4.30 34.60 15.90
C ASP A 165 3.50 34.25 14.64
N GLU A 166 2.27 34.76 14.55
CA GLU A 166 1.37 34.51 13.40
C GLU A 166 1.98 34.90 12.05
N THR A 167 2.95 35.83 12.04
CA THR A 167 3.64 36.26 10.82
C THR A 167 4.69 35.25 10.32
N LEU A 168 4.97 34.19 11.10
CA LEU A 168 5.86 33.08 10.76
C LEU A 168 5.11 31.77 10.46
N SER A 169 3.78 31.84 10.32
CA SER A 169 2.88 30.68 10.17
C SER A 169 3.19 29.75 8.98
N GLU A 170 3.92 30.23 7.97
CA GLU A 170 4.40 29.43 6.84
C GLU A 170 5.16 28.16 7.27
N PHE A 171 5.85 28.21 8.42
CA PHE A 171 6.61 27.08 8.98
C PHE A 171 6.00 26.48 10.24
N GLU A 172 4.79 26.89 10.64
CA GLU A 172 4.14 26.43 11.87
C GLU A 172 4.10 24.89 11.96
N HIS A 173 3.65 24.24 10.88
CA HIS A 173 3.59 22.77 10.81
C HIS A 173 4.97 22.11 10.84
N ALA A 174 5.95 22.68 10.14
CA ALA A 174 7.32 22.17 10.13
C ALA A 174 7.96 22.30 11.52
N ALA A 175 7.70 23.41 12.22
CA ALA A 175 8.18 23.68 13.57
C ALA A 175 7.54 22.76 14.61
N ALA A 176 6.22 22.53 14.54
CA ALA A 176 5.48 21.62 15.42
C ALA A 176 5.86 20.13 15.24
N THR A 177 6.64 19.78 14.20
CA THR A 177 7.18 18.43 14.02
C THR A 177 8.68 18.35 14.22
N LEU A 178 9.33 19.49 14.54
CA LEU A 178 10.77 19.61 14.52
C LEU A 178 11.45 18.82 15.63
N ILE A 179 10.91 18.76 16.86
CA ILE A 179 11.47 17.91 17.93
C ILE A 179 11.52 16.45 17.48
N GLY A 180 10.43 15.97 16.88
CA GLY A 180 10.38 14.64 16.27
C GLY A 180 11.47 14.45 15.22
N ARG A 181 11.56 15.36 14.24
CA ARG A 181 12.61 15.31 13.19
C ARG A 181 14.03 15.33 13.74
N MET A 182 14.30 16.18 14.72
CA MET A 182 15.61 16.28 15.35
C MET A 182 15.93 15.06 16.19
N ARG A 183 14.94 14.44 16.84
CA ARG A 183 15.09 13.13 17.47
C ARG A 183 15.42 12.05 16.44
N TYR A 184 14.80 12.06 15.25
CA TYR A 184 15.18 11.11 14.19
C TYR A 184 16.61 11.35 13.69
N GLY A 185 17.01 12.61 13.53
CA GLY A 185 18.34 13.00 13.05
C GLY A 185 19.43 13.01 14.11
N THR A 186 19.11 12.78 15.40
CA THR A 186 20.05 12.80 16.53
C THR A 186 19.64 11.75 17.58
N SER A 187 20.55 10.89 18.00
CA SER A 187 20.30 9.90 19.08
C SER A 187 20.23 10.52 20.49
N ALA A 188 19.85 11.80 20.59
CA ALA A 188 19.80 12.54 21.84
C ALA A 188 18.60 12.10 22.68
N LEU A 189 18.85 11.36 23.76
CA LEU A 189 17.84 10.99 24.77
C LEU A 189 16.97 12.17 25.27
N PRO A 190 17.51 13.40 25.46
CA PRO A 190 16.68 14.54 25.80
C PRO A 190 15.57 14.81 24.78
N LEU A 191 15.84 14.64 23.48
CA LEU A 191 14.83 14.86 22.44
C LEU A 191 13.74 13.79 22.41
N ALA A 192 14.04 12.57 22.86
CA ALA A 192 13.01 11.56 23.08
C ALA A 192 12.05 11.98 24.20
N ALA A 193 12.58 12.40 25.36
CA ALA A 193 11.78 12.89 26.48
C ALA A 193 10.97 14.14 26.10
N ALA A 194 11.57 15.07 25.36
CA ALA A 194 10.91 16.25 24.79
C ALA A 194 9.73 15.86 23.89
N ARG A 195 9.93 14.90 22.97
CA ARG A 195 8.88 14.45 22.05
C ARG A 195 7.73 13.78 22.77
N LEU A 196 8.01 13.00 23.81
CA LEU A 196 7.00 12.35 24.62
C LEU A 196 6.13 13.37 25.36
N ALA A 197 6.74 14.41 25.94
CA ALA A 197 6.02 15.51 26.57
C ALA A 197 5.09 16.23 25.57
N GLU A 198 5.59 16.52 24.36
CA GLU A 198 4.82 17.11 23.26
C GLU A 198 3.62 16.26 22.84
N VAL A 199 3.85 14.96 22.57
CA VAL A 199 2.81 14.01 22.18
C VAL A 199 1.78 13.84 23.29
N SER A 200 2.21 13.71 24.54
CA SER A 200 1.30 13.58 25.69
C SER A 200 0.33 14.75 25.80
N ARG A 201 0.83 15.97 25.65
CA ARG A 201 -0.03 17.16 25.68
C ARG A 201 -1.03 17.10 24.54
N PHE A 202 -0.58 16.89 23.30
CA PHE A 202 -1.48 16.80 22.15
C PHE A 202 -2.56 15.72 22.32
N MET A 203 -2.19 14.52 22.76
CA MET A 203 -3.12 13.41 22.94
C MET A 203 -4.14 13.67 24.05
N THR A 204 -3.78 14.49 25.04
CA THR A 204 -4.66 14.89 26.13
C THR A 204 -5.35 16.21 25.87
N ALA A 205 -5.25 16.84 24.69
CA ALA A 205 -5.91 18.12 24.39
C ALA A 205 -7.41 17.98 24.11
N PRO A 206 -8.29 18.76 24.77
CA PRO A 206 -9.73 18.67 24.58
C PRO A 206 -10.08 18.96 23.14
N THR A 207 -11.12 18.31 22.63
CA THR A 207 -11.51 18.50 21.24
C THR A 207 -11.86 19.95 20.92
N ALA A 208 -12.32 20.74 21.89
CA ALA A 208 -12.54 22.18 21.71
C ALA A 208 -11.24 22.96 21.44
N ALA A 209 -10.09 22.49 21.94
CA ALA A 209 -8.78 23.07 21.61
C ALA A 209 -8.37 22.68 20.19
N ILE A 210 -8.42 21.38 19.86
CA ILE A 210 -8.01 20.83 18.55
C ILE A 210 -8.94 21.30 17.42
N CYS A 211 -10.23 21.44 17.71
CA CYS A 211 -11.32 21.72 16.78
C CYS A 211 -12.23 22.84 17.31
N PRO A 212 -11.81 24.11 17.20
CA PRO A 212 -12.61 25.21 17.70
C PRO A 212 -13.89 25.39 16.84
N PRO A 213 -15.07 25.60 17.46
CA PRO A 213 -16.37 25.61 16.79
C PRO A 213 -16.59 26.80 15.84
N ASP A 214 -15.77 27.84 15.93
CA ASP A 214 -15.91 29.11 15.22
C ASP A 214 -15.30 29.14 13.80
N ARG A 215 -14.44 28.18 13.43
CA ARG A 215 -13.82 28.11 12.09
C ARG A 215 -14.35 27.00 11.18
N ALA A 216 -15.23 26.13 11.69
CA ALA A 216 -15.71 24.96 10.95
C ALA A 216 -16.73 25.25 9.82
N SER A 217 -17.18 26.50 9.63
CA SER A 217 -18.25 26.80 8.65
C SER A 217 -17.88 27.78 7.54
N GLU A 218 -16.85 28.62 7.67
CA GLU A 218 -16.57 29.68 6.69
C GLU A 218 -15.26 29.50 5.90
N GLU A 219 -14.22 28.89 6.49
CA GLU A 219 -12.92 28.71 5.79
C GLU A 219 -12.75 27.37 5.07
N LEU A 220 -13.67 26.41 5.24
CA LEU A 220 -13.62 25.10 4.58
C LEU A 220 -13.87 25.13 3.05
N THR A 221 -14.17 26.30 2.48
CA THR A 221 -14.27 26.48 1.01
C THR A 221 -12.98 27.01 0.37
N LYS A 222 -12.02 27.48 1.17
CA LYS A 222 -10.65 27.71 0.70
C LYS A 222 -9.84 26.48 1.11
N PRO A 223 -9.03 25.88 0.21
CA PRO A 223 -8.14 24.81 0.60
C PRO A 223 -7.06 25.40 1.53
N LEU A 224 -7.35 25.46 2.82
CA LEU A 224 -6.32 25.53 3.85
C LEU A 224 -5.63 24.15 3.88
N PRO A 225 -4.29 24.08 3.86
CA PRO A 225 -3.55 22.82 3.85
C PRO A 225 -3.87 21.89 5.03
N LEU A 226 -4.53 22.37 6.09
CA LEU A 226 -4.65 21.70 7.38
C LEU A 226 -5.68 20.57 7.50
N THR A 227 -6.60 20.34 6.55
CA THR A 227 -7.65 19.31 6.77
C THR A 227 -7.26 17.90 6.29
N LEU A 228 -6.56 17.76 5.16
CA LEU A 228 -5.87 16.50 4.85
C LEU A 228 -4.57 16.36 5.67
N GLN A 229 -3.91 17.48 5.94
CA GLN A 229 -2.59 17.47 6.58
C GLN A 229 -2.67 17.36 8.11
N GLY A 230 -3.80 17.68 8.76
CA GLY A 230 -4.06 17.39 10.18
C GLY A 230 -4.32 15.91 10.42
N TYR A 231 -5.03 15.25 9.49
CA TYR A 231 -5.11 13.79 9.41
C TYR A 231 -3.73 13.20 9.12
N GLU A 232 -2.96 13.79 8.19
CA GLU A 232 -1.54 13.46 8.05
C GLU A 232 -0.71 13.82 9.28
N THR A 233 -1.05 14.79 10.13
CA THR A 233 -0.22 15.20 11.28
C THR A 233 -0.41 14.22 12.42
N ILE A 234 -1.64 13.75 12.65
CA ILE A 234 -1.95 12.66 13.56
C ILE A 234 -1.40 11.35 13.01
N LEU A 235 -1.52 11.10 11.70
CA LEU A 235 -0.85 9.97 11.03
C LEU A 235 0.67 10.13 10.95
N LYS A 236 1.25 11.34 10.97
CA LYS A 236 2.69 11.63 10.95
C LYS A 236 3.24 11.62 12.36
N LEU A 237 2.46 11.97 13.38
CA LEU A 237 2.75 11.77 14.80
C LEU A 237 2.74 10.28 15.12
N ARG A 238 1.75 9.55 14.60
CA ARG A 238 1.71 8.08 14.54
C ARG A 238 2.90 7.51 13.75
N ARG A 239 3.19 8.01 12.53
CA ARG A 239 4.34 7.56 11.71
C ARG A 239 5.69 7.97 12.29
N ALA A 240 5.75 9.02 13.09
CA ALA A 240 6.93 9.47 13.83
C ALA A 240 7.15 8.52 15.02
N ALA A 241 6.10 8.21 15.77
CA ALA A 241 6.09 7.13 16.74
C ALA A 241 6.48 5.76 16.13
N GLU A 242 6.03 5.47 14.91
CA GLU A 242 6.43 4.29 14.13
C GLU A 242 7.87 4.39 13.59
N ALA A 243 8.36 5.59 13.27
CA ALA A 243 9.73 5.87 12.83
C ALA A 243 10.75 5.65 13.96
N ASP A 244 10.35 5.84 15.22
CA ASP A 244 11.17 5.52 16.40
C ASP A 244 11.41 4.02 16.57
N ILE A 245 10.46 3.21 16.15
CA ILE A 245 10.56 1.75 16.13
C ILE A 245 11.40 1.30 14.91
N TRP A 246 11.48 2.14 13.89
CA TRP A 246 12.22 1.90 12.65
C TRP A 246 13.73 2.21 12.73
N LEU A 247 14.18 3.07 13.64
CA LEU A 247 15.57 3.58 13.64
C LEU A 247 16.47 3.11 14.79
N ALA A 248 15.92 2.47 15.82
CA ALA A 248 16.76 1.58 16.63
C ALA A 248 17.01 0.22 15.91
N ASP A 249 16.60 0.13 14.64
CA ASP A 249 16.79 -0.96 13.70
C ASP A 249 18.08 -0.86 12.85
N GLU A 250 18.73 0.30 12.82
CA GLU A 250 19.89 0.53 11.95
C GLU A 250 21.19 0.51 12.76
N THR A 251 21.89 -0.62 12.71
CA THR A 251 23.34 -0.60 12.86
C THR A 251 23.91 0.35 11.81
N PRO A 252 24.63 1.41 12.19
CA PRO A 252 25.36 2.21 11.21
C PRO A 252 26.44 1.31 10.59
N GLU A 253 26.51 1.28 9.27
CA GLU A 253 27.78 0.96 8.60
C GLU A 253 28.85 1.91 9.16
N PRO A 254 30.06 1.40 9.41
CA PRO A 254 31.19 2.23 9.05
C PRO A 254 32.31 1.39 8.46
N ASP A 255 32.66 1.67 7.21
CA ASP A 255 34.07 1.71 6.87
C ASP A 255 34.58 3.15 7.10
N ARG A 256 35.13 3.37 8.30
CA ARG A 256 36.49 3.90 8.46
C ARG A 256 36.89 3.85 9.93
N ASP A 257 37.68 2.82 10.22
CA ASP A 257 38.70 2.71 11.26
C ASP A 257 38.45 3.42 12.60
N GLN A 258 38.03 2.66 13.62
CA GLN A 258 38.77 2.64 14.88
C GLN A 258 38.45 1.41 15.73
N ARG A 259 39.52 0.71 16.12
CA ARG A 259 39.54 -0.23 17.24
C ARG A 259 39.13 0.52 18.51
N TRP A 260 38.33 -0.08 19.38
CA TRP A 260 38.46 -0.17 20.86
C TRP A 260 37.12 -0.65 21.47
N PRO A 261 37.16 -1.31 22.65
CA PRO A 261 36.14 -2.22 23.14
C PRO A 261 35.07 -1.54 24.01
N LEU A 262 33.87 -2.09 23.99
CA LEU A 262 32.76 -1.76 24.89
C LEU A 262 33.11 -2.07 26.35
N PRO A 263 32.76 -1.16 27.29
CA PRO A 263 32.11 -1.64 28.51
C PRO A 263 30.94 -0.76 29.02
N HIS A 264 29.90 -1.47 29.47
CA HIS A 264 28.93 -1.12 30.52
C HIS A 264 28.02 0.12 30.31
N TYR A 265 26.85 -0.12 29.73
CA TYR A 265 25.65 0.70 29.93
C TYR A 265 24.51 -0.20 30.42
N ASP A 266 24.33 -0.33 31.75
CA ASP A 266 23.22 -1.15 32.27
C ASP A 266 22.63 -0.71 33.62
N ARG A 267 22.65 0.59 33.96
CA ARG A 267 21.89 1.10 35.14
C ARG A 267 21.24 2.47 34.97
N ALA A 268 21.78 3.35 34.14
CA ALA A 268 21.24 4.70 33.95
C ALA A 268 19.94 4.71 33.12
N ALA A 269 19.85 3.88 32.06
CA ALA A 269 18.64 3.73 31.25
C ALA A 269 17.48 3.11 32.06
N ALA A 270 17.77 2.14 32.92
CA ALA A 270 16.80 1.54 33.83
C ALA A 270 16.34 2.52 34.94
N ALA A 271 17.21 3.45 35.37
CA ALA A 271 16.85 4.46 36.37
C ALA A 271 16.02 5.63 35.80
N MET A 272 16.16 5.92 34.51
CA MET A 272 15.36 6.94 33.81
C MET A 272 13.97 6.45 33.41
N ALA A 273 13.80 5.15 33.11
CA ALA A 273 12.52 4.50 32.76
C ALA A 273 11.47 4.50 33.91
N ALA A 274 11.75 5.12 35.05
CA ALA A 274 10.96 5.04 36.27
C ALA A 274 10.03 6.25 36.53
N ARG A 275 9.94 7.26 35.62
CA ARG A 275 9.36 8.57 36.01
C ARG A 275 8.07 9.06 35.31
N ASP A 276 7.66 8.58 34.14
CA ASP A 276 6.24 8.63 33.75
C ASP A 276 5.93 7.64 32.60
N PRO A 277 5.35 6.47 32.88
CA PRO A 277 5.29 5.41 31.87
C PRO A 277 4.09 5.47 30.92
N VAL A 278 3.01 6.18 31.29
CA VAL A 278 1.72 6.14 30.55
C VAL A 278 1.87 6.68 29.13
N ILE A 279 2.83 7.58 28.94
CA ILE A 279 3.09 8.27 27.68
C ILE A 279 4.01 7.45 26.76
N ASP A 280 4.97 6.70 27.33
CA ASP A 280 5.88 5.83 26.57
C ASP A 280 5.17 4.66 25.90
N ALA A 281 4.15 4.09 26.55
CA ALA A 281 3.37 3.04 25.93
C ALA A 281 2.50 3.56 24.79
N LEU A 282 1.91 4.74 24.92
CA LEU A 282 0.99 5.29 23.92
C LEU A 282 1.72 5.75 22.65
N ALA A 283 3.00 6.11 22.75
CA ALA A 283 3.85 6.39 21.60
C ALA A 283 4.24 5.14 20.80
N ALA A 284 4.24 3.93 21.37
CA ALA A 284 4.52 2.69 20.64
C ALA A 284 3.27 2.02 20.02
N LEU A 285 2.08 2.51 20.36
CA LEU A 285 0.82 1.75 20.38
C LEU A 285 -0.13 1.92 19.17
N VAL A 286 0.25 2.69 18.14
CA VAL A 286 -0.76 3.15 17.16
C VAL A 286 -0.57 2.59 15.75
N ALA A 287 0.39 1.72 15.46
CA ALA A 287 0.36 0.98 14.18
C ALA A 287 -0.57 -0.24 14.26
N PRO A 288 -1.38 -0.54 13.23
CA PRO A 288 -1.90 -1.88 13.06
C PRO A 288 -0.70 -2.75 12.71
N TRP A 289 -0.06 -3.37 13.70
CA TRP A 289 0.95 -4.39 13.45
C TRP A 289 0.26 -5.54 12.71
N PRO A 290 0.60 -5.82 11.43
CA PRO A 290 0.13 -7.02 10.76
C PRO A 290 0.62 -8.25 11.54
N TYR A 291 0.05 -9.43 11.30
CA TYR A 291 0.57 -10.66 11.91
C TYR A 291 2.00 -10.89 11.40
N HIS A 292 2.98 -10.36 12.12
CA HIS A 292 4.38 -10.64 11.84
C HIS A 292 4.63 -12.12 12.10
N THR A 293 5.35 -12.74 11.18
CA THR A 293 5.81 -14.11 11.34
C THR A 293 6.89 -14.19 12.42
N PRO A 294 6.96 -15.29 13.19
CA PRO A 294 8.13 -15.61 14.01
C PRO A 294 9.45 -15.37 13.24
N GLY A 295 10.49 -14.85 13.90
CA GLY A 295 11.83 -14.78 13.30
C GLY A 295 12.22 -13.55 12.49
N GLN A 296 11.35 -12.55 12.31
CA GLN A 296 11.80 -11.21 11.92
C GLN A 296 12.40 -10.46 13.13
N ALA A 297 13.32 -11.11 13.85
CA ALA A 297 14.08 -10.56 14.97
C ALA A 297 15.26 -9.68 14.49
N GLY A 298 15.15 -9.10 13.29
CA GLY A 298 16.08 -8.10 12.80
C GLY A 298 15.73 -6.79 13.46
N SER A 299 16.48 -6.47 14.52
CA SER A 299 16.70 -5.19 15.20
C SER A 299 15.47 -4.38 15.71
N ARG A 300 14.22 -4.74 15.37
CA ARG A 300 12.98 -4.24 16.00
C ARG A 300 12.58 -4.93 17.30
N ASP A 301 12.75 -6.24 17.39
CA ASP A 301 12.52 -6.98 18.65
C ASP A 301 13.62 -6.69 19.69
N ALA A 302 14.80 -6.23 19.27
CA ALA A 302 15.87 -5.80 20.18
C ALA A 302 15.49 -4.51 20.96
N ILE A 303 14.52 -3.74 20.45
CA ILE A 303 13.98 -2.54 21.11
C ILE A 303 12.85 -2.90 22.07
N LEU A 304 12.16 -4.03 21.87
CA LEU A 304 11.22 -4.56 22.84
C LEU A 304 11.98 -5.19 23.99
N ASN A 305 12.61 -4.31 24.76
CA ASN A 305 13.19 -4.59 26.05
C ASN A 305 12.12 -5.38 26.84
N PRO A 306 12.38 -6.63 27.25
CA PRO A 306 11.47 -7.40 28.10
C PRO A 306 11.00 -6.57 29.30
N THR A 307 11.83 -5.62 29.75
CA THR A 307 11.50 -4.61 30.77
C THR A 307 10.30 -3.73 30.40
N LEU A 308 10.14 -3.29 29.14
CA LEU A 308 8.98 -2.48 28.70
C LEU A 308 7.70 -3.30 28.68
N LEU A 309 7.76 -4.55 28.20
CA LEU A 309 6.60 -5.44 28.20
C LEU A 309 6.21 -5.83 29.64
N ASP A 310 7.19 -6.12 30.50
CA ASP A 310 6.98 -6.32 31.93
C ASP A 310 6.43 -5.08 32.61
N HIS A 311 6.89 -3.90 32.23
CA HIS A 311 6.36 -2.64 32.70
C HIS A 311 4.88 -2.49 32.31
N ALA A 312 4.53 -2.73 31.05
CA ALA A 312 3.15 -2.68 30.58
C ALA A 312 2.25 -3.69 31.33
N ARG A 313 2.75 -4.92 31.59
CA ARG A 313 2.06 -5.91 32.43
C ARG A 313 1.85 -5.41 33.85
N GLN A 314 2.87 -4.81 34.47
CA GLN A 314 2.79 -4.27 35.82
C GLN A 314 1.79 -3.10 35.90
N GLN A 315 1.83 -2.18 34.93
CA GLN A 315 0.91 -1.05 34.87
C GLN A 315 -0.53 -1.49 34.59
N TRP A 316 -0.72 -2.48 33.73
CA TRP A 316 -2.02 -3.12 33.55
C TRP A 316 -2.55 -3.66 34.88
N ARG A 317 -1.75 -4.46 35.60
CA ARG A 317 -2.16 -5.04 36.90
C ARG A 317 -2.48 -3.97 37.94
N LYS A 318 -1.70 -2.88 37.97
CA LYS A 318 -1.85 -1.78 38.93
C LYS A 318 -3.05 -0.88 38.63
N SER A 319 -3.21 -0.45 37.39
CA SER A 319 -4.18 0.58 37.00
C SER A 319 -5.47 0.03 36.41
N ARG A 320 -5.44 -1.23 35.92
CA ARG A 320 -6.51 -1.82 35.10
C ARG A 320 -6.90 -0.99 33.89
N ASN A 321 -6.01 -0.10 33.43
CA ASN A 321 -6.24 0.71 32.25
C ASN A 321 -6.00 -0.13 30.98
N PRO A 322 -7.03 -0.28 30.12
CA PRO A 322 -6.97 -1.23 29.00
C PRO A 322 -5.94 -0.89 27.94
N LEU A 323 -5.40 0.33 27.90
CA LEU A 323 -4.33 0.69 26.98
C LEU A 323 -3.01 0.02 27.33
N TRP A 324 -2.75 -0.23 28.61
CA TRP A 324 -1.59 -1.01 29.03
C TRP A 324 -1.70 -2.47 28.60
N ALA A 325 -2.90 -3.03 28.70
CA ALA A 325 -3.14 -4.35 28.16
C ALA A 325 -3.08 -4.39 26.64
N LEU A 326 -3.48 -3.32 25.94
CA LEU A 326 -3.30 -3.22 24.51
C LEU A 326 -1.81 -3.23 24.13
N ALA A 327 -0.96 -2.53 24.89
CA ALA A 327 0.49 -2.56 24.67
C ALA A 327 1.05 -3.98 24.86
N VAL A 328 0.59 -4.67 25.92
CA VAL A 328 0.91 -6.09 26.10
C VAL A 328 0.42 -6.92 24.90
N ALA A 329 -0.80 -6.67 24.42
CA ALA A 329 -1.40 -7.41 23.33
C ALA A 329 -0.67 -7.23 21.99
N GLU A 330 -0.23 -6.01 21.67
CA GLU A 330 0.42 -5.70 20.40
C GLU A 330 1.86 -6.20 20.34
N HIS A 331 2.57 -6.22 21.49
CA HIS A 331 3.99 -6.54 21.52
C HIS A 331 4.32 -7.92 22.08
N SER A 332 3.39 -8.58 22.78
CA SER A 332 3.64 -9.91 23.30
C SER A 332 3.59 -10.98 22.20
N ARG A 333 4.40 -12.01 22.40
CA ARG A 333 4.32 -13.32 21.74
C ARG A 333 4.07 -14.45 22.75
N ASP A 334 4.02 -14.13 24.05
CA ASP A 334 3.83 -15.12 25.10
C ASP A 334 2.35 -15.52 25.15
N PRO A 335 2.02 -16.80 24.87
CA PRO A 335 0.64 -17.27 24.97
C PRO A 335 0.01 -17.06 26.36
N ALA A 336 0.80 -16.91 27.43
CA ALA A 336 0.31 -16.59 28.77
C ALA A 336 -0.33 -15.19 28.86
N ASP A 337 0.11 -14.23 28.04
CA ASP A 337 -0.50 -12.90 27.98
C ASP A 337 -1.89 -12.93 27.35
N GLY A 338 -2.29 -14.04 26.71
CA GLY A 338 -3.67 -14.26 26.27
C GLY A 338 -4.69 -14.11 27.41
N ALA A 339 -4.32 -14.45 28.65
CA ALA A 339 -5.16 -14.24 29.83
C ALA A 339 -5.24 -12.75 30.22
N VAL A 340 -4.11 -12.03 30.18
CA VAL A 340 -4.05 -10.58 30.43
C VAL A 340 -4.98 -9.82 29.48
N ILE A 341 -4.97 -10.21 28.20
CA ILE A 341 -5.80 -9.57 27.18
C ILE A 341 -7.29 -9.90 27.37
N ALA A 342 -7.61 -11.13 27.80
CA ALA A 342 -8.99 -11.52 28.11
C ALA A 342 -9.55 -10.73 29.32
N GLU A 343 -8.75 -10.52 30.36
CA GLU A 343 -9.11 -9.64 31.48
C GLU A 343 -9.32 -8.20 31.00
N ALA A 344 -8.47 -7.72 30.09
CA ALA A 344 -8.58 -6.38 29.53
C ALA A 344 -9.85 -6.15 28.73
N VAL A 345 -10.27 -7.12 27.90
CA VAL A 345 -11.57 -7.07 27.21
C VAL A 345 -12.71 -6.88 28.21
N THR A 346 -12.64 -7.53 29.36
CA THR A 346 -13.65 -7.37 30.42
C THR A 346 -13.60 -5.97 31.05
N ALA A 347 -12.40 -5.45 31.32
CA ALA A 347 -12.23 -4.10 31.87
C ALA A 347 -12.68 -2.99 30.91
N VAL A 348 -12.40 -3.10 29.61
CA VAL A 348 -12.86 -2.16 28.57
C VAL A 348 -14.38 -2.00 28.60
N ARG A 349 -15.10 -3.10 28.80
CA ARG A 349 -16.57 -3.08 28.89
C ARG A 349 -17.09 -2.39 30.14
N ALA A 350 -16.39 -2.58 31.25
CA ALA A 350 -16.71 -1.93 32.52
C ALA A 350 -16.20 -0.47 32.61
N TRP A 351 -15.37 -0.03 31.66
CA TRP A 351 -14.72 1.29 31.75
C TRP A 351 -15.74 2.43 31.64
N PRO A 352 -15.79 3.34 32.64
CA PRO A 352 -16.72 4.46 32.64
C PRO A 352 -16.30 5.52 31.61
N GLY A 353 -17.29 6.16 30.96
CA GLY A 353 -17.03 7.27 30.03
C GLY A 353 -16.65 6.87 28.60
N LEU A 354 -16.41 5.59 28.30
CA LEU A 354 -16.25 5.16 26.91
C LEU A 354 -17.59 5.19 26.17
N THR A 355 -17.58 5.77 24.97
CA THR A 355 -18.67 5.63 24.02
C THR A 355 -18.80 4.15 23.62
N ALA A 356 -20.01 3.71 23.24
CA ALA A 356 -20.23 2.34 22.76
C ALA A 356 -19.31 1.99 21.57
N THR A 357 -19.06 2.95 20.70
CA THR A 357 -18.15 2.81 19.55
C THR A 357 -16.69 2.62 19.98
N ALA A 358 -16.17 3.48 20.87
CA ALA A 358 -14.79 3.37 21.35
C ALA A 358 -14.56 2.06 22.12
N ARG A 359 -15.54 1.66 22.95
CA ARG A 359 -15.55 0.38 23.66
C ARG A 359 -15.49 -0.81 22.70
N ALA A 360 -16.32 -0.80 21.66
CA ALA A 360 -16.31 -1.85 20.65
C ALA A 360 -14.98 -1.89 19.89
N ALA A 361 -14.44 -0.75 19.46
CA ALA A 361 -13.17 -0.68 18.73
C ALA A 361 -12.00 -1.24 19.56
N LEU A 362 -11.86 -0.82 20.82
CA LEU A 362 -10.81 -1.31 21.70
C LEU A 362 -10.98 -2.80 22.04
N THR A 363 -12.22 -3.25 22.23
CA THR A 363 -12.54 -4.67 22.43
C THR A 363 -12.11 -5.51 21.23
N TRP A 364 -12.48 -5.08 20.01
CA TRP A 364 -12.07 -5.74 18.77
C TRP A 364 -10.56 -5.82 18.63
N ARG A 365 -9.85 -4.73 18.93
CA ARG A 365 -8.40 -4.68 18.86
C ARG A 365 -7.74 -5.65 19.84
N LEU A 366 -8.17 -5.68 21.10
CA LEU A 366 -7.65 -6.61 22.10
C LEU A 366 -7.94 -8.06 21.72
N VAL A 367 -9.16 -8.37 21.28
CA VAL A 367 -9.51 -9.71 20.81
C VAL A 367 -8.65 -10.10 19.61
N ALA A 368 -8.43 -9.20 18.65
CA ALA A 368 -7.55 -9.43 17.50
C ALA A 368 -6.14 -9.86 17.91
N GLN A 369 -5.56 -9.12 18.86
CA GLN A 369 -4.22 -9.38 19.34
C GLN A 369 -4.13 -10.67 20.16
N ARG A 370 -5.16 -10.98 20.96
CA ARG A 370 -5.26 -12.28 21.65
C ARG A 370 -5.32 -13.43 20.66
N VAL A 371 -6.14 -13.30 19.61
CA VAL A 371 -6.25 -14.26 18.53
C VAL A 371 -4.88 -14.46 17.89
N ARG A 372 -4.18 -13.37 17.53
CA ARG A 372 -2.81 -13.41 16.97
C ARG A 372 -1.83 -14.18 17.86
N ILE A 373 -1.76 -13.86 19.16
CA ILE A 373 -0.79 -14.49 20.08
C ILE A 373 -1.07 -15.99 20.24
N LEU A 374 -2.33 -16.37 20.49
CA LEU A 374 -2.72 -17.78 20.63
C LEU A 374 -2.41 -18.55 19.35
N TYR A 375 -2.70 -17.92 18.22
CA TYR A 375 -2.45 -18.47 16.92
C TYR A 375 -0.96 -18.68 16.61
N GLN A 376 -0.11 -17.68 16.85
CA GLN A 376 1.34 -17.79 16.71
C GLN A 376 1.94 -18.87 17.61
N ALA A 377 1.29 -19.17 18.74
CA ALA A 377 1.66 -20.25 19.64
C ALA A 377 1.10 -21.63 19.22
N GLY A 378 0.51 -21.76 18.03
CA GLY A 378 -0.09 -23.01 17.53
C GLY A 378 -1.42 -23.38 18.18
N ARG A 379 -2.07 -22.45 18.89
CA ARG A 379 -3.35 -22.64 19.60
C ARG A 379 -4.50 -22.00 18.83
N ALA A 380 -4.64 -22.34 17.54
CA ALA A 380 -5.61 -21.72 16.63
C ALA A 380 -7.07 -21.87 17.10
N ASP A 381 -7.44 -23.03 17.65
CA ASP A 381 -8.79 -23.27 18.19
C ASP A 381 -9.12 -22.33 19.36
N GLU A 382 -8.15 -22.04 20.21
CA GLU A 382 -8.32 -21.08 21.30
C GLU A 382 -8.37 -19.63 20.80
N GLY A 383 -7.63 -19.33 19.73
CA GLY A 383 -7.76 -18.07 19.00
C GLY A 383 -9.18 -17.89 18.45
N ILE A 384 -9.74 -18.92 17.81
CA ILE A 384 -11.12 -18.92 17.32
C ILE A 384 -12.10 -18.73 18.49
N ALA A 385 -11.93 -19.49 19.58
CA ALA A 385 -12.78 -19.37 20.77
C ALA A 385 -12.67 -17.97 21.42
N ALA A 386 -11.53 -17.27 21.30
CA ALA A 386 -11.41 -15.89 21.77
C ALA A 386 -12.35 -14.93 21.03
N LEU A 387 -12.78 -15.23 19.80
CA LEU A 387 -13.79 -14.45 19.07
C LEU A 387 -15.18 -14.55 19.72
N ASP A 388 -15.47 -15.61 20.47
CA ASP A 388 -16.73 -15.74 21.21
C ASP A 388 -16.85 -14.72 22.35
N SER A 389 -15.72 -14.14 22.76
CA SER A 389 -15.74 -13.03 23.70
C SER A 389 -16.42 -11.79 23.11
N LEU A 390 -16.52 -11.64 21.78
CA LEU A 390 -17.19 -10.52 21.10
C LEU A 390 -18.71 -10.62 21.22
N THR A 391 -19.32 -9.65 21.91
CA THR A 391 -20.78 -9.60 22.11
C THR A 391 -21.52 -9.25 20.82
N ARG A 392 -22.85 -9.44 20.83
CA ARG A 392 -23.71 -8.97 19.72
C ARG A 392 -23.60 -7.46 19.50
N GLU A 393 -23.33 -6.68 20.54
CA GLU A 393 -23.15 -5.23 20.44
C GLU A 393 -21.81 -4.90 19.76
N ASP A 394 -20.72 -5.56 20.17
CA ASP A 394 -19.40 -5.42 19.54
C ASP A 394 -19.47 -5.76 18.04
N ARG A 395 -20.20 -6.83 17.69
CA ARG A 395 -20.43 -7.23 16.28
C ARG A 395 -21.34 -6.26 15.53
N ARG A 396 -22.37 -5.69 16.17
CA ARG A 396 -23.22 -4.67 15.53
C ARG A 396 -22.44 -3.39 15.23
N ALA A 397 -21.44 -3.03 16.03
CA ALA A 397 -20.59 -1.87 15.76
C ALA A 397 -19.86 -1.97 14.41
N LEU A 398 -19.57 -3.17 13.90
CA LEU A 398 -19.02 -3.39 12.54
C LEU A 398 -19.99 -3.02 11.42
N THR A 399 -21.27 -3.29 11.62
CA THR A 399 -22.28 -3.22 10.55
C THR A 399 -22.78 -1.81 10.28
N ARG A 400 -22.46 -0.83 11.14
CA ARG A 400 -22.86 0.56 10.93
C ARG A 400 -21.98 1.17 9.84
N ARG A 401 -22.64 1.77 8.83
CA ARG A 401 -22.01 2.25 7.57
C ARG A 401 -21.00 3.38 7.78
N ASP A 402 -21.00 4.05 8.92
CA ASP A 402 -20.03 5.08 9.32
C ASP A 402 -18.78 4.47 9.97
N ARG A 403 -18.17 3.52 9.26
CA ARG A 403 -17.02 2.71 9.69
C ARG A 403 -15.99 3.57 10.42
N VAL A 404 -15.76 3.25 11.70
CA VAL A 404 -14.50 3.63 12.35
C VAL A 404 -13.41 2.84 11.64
N PRO A 405 -12.44 3.50 10.98
CA PRO A 405 -11.38 2.83 10.21
C PRO A 405 -10.69 1.72 10.99
N ASP A 406 -10.59 1.85 12.30
CA ASP A 406 -9.92 0.91 13.20
C ASP A 406 -10.63 -0.45 13.31
N ILE A 407 -11.96 -0.52 13.23
CA ILE A 407 -12.70 -1.80 13.34
C ILE A 407 -12.59 -2.60 12.03
N ALA A 408 -12.70 -1.90 10.89
CA ALA A 408 -12.46 -2.50 9.58
C ALA A 408 -11.01 -3.01 9.47
N THR A 409 -10.05 -2.21 9.95
CA THR A 409 -8.63 -2.59 10.01
C THR A 409 -8.40 -3.78 10.93
N ALA A 410 -8.89 -3.76 12.18
CA ALA A 410 -8.71 -4.86 13.12
C ALA A 410 -9.32 -6.17 12.60
N SER A 411 -10.50 -6.10 11.96
CA SER A 411 -11.12 -7.29 11.39
C SER A 411 -10.38 -7.81 10.17
N LYS A 412 -9.90 -6.90 9.31
CA LYS A 412 -9.05 -7.23 8.17
C LYS A 412 -7.77 -7.91 8.67
N THR A 413 -7.10 -7.32 9.67
CA THR A 413 -5.94 -7.90 10.35
C THR A 413 -6.24 -9.31 10.85
N ILE A 414 -7.33 -9.56 11.61
CA ILE A 414 -7.60 -10.93 12.12
C ILE A 414 -7.78 -11.94 11.00
N LEU A 415 -8.64 -11.60 10.04
CA LEU A 415 -9.07 -12.54 9.02
C LEU A 415 -7.98 -12.74 7.97
N ASP A 416 -7.54 -11.65 7.35
CA ASP A 416 -6.64 -11.69 6.21
C ASP A 416 -5.21 -12.04 6.63
N ASP A 417 -4.71 -11.52 7.74
CA ASP A 417 -3.34 -11.83 8.14
C ASP A 417 -3.23 -13.25 8.70
N GLY A 418 -4.28 -13.76 9.35
CA GLY A 418 -4.35 -15.18 9.70
C GLY A 418 -4.34 -16.08 8.46
N VAL A 419 -5.13 -15.75 7.43
CA VAL A 419 -5.07 -16.43 6.13
C VAL A 419 -3.66 -16.34 5.54
N ARG A 420 -3.07 -15.14 5.47
CA ARG A 420 -1.73 -14.90 4.93
C ARG A 420 -0.66 -15.69 5.67
N TRP A 421 -0.75 -15.80 6.99
CA TRP A 421 0.19 -16.58 7.79
C TRP A 421 0.15 -18.06 7.41
N PHE A 422 -1.04 -18.64 7.27
CA PHE A 422 -1.17 -20.04 6.86
C PHE A 422 -0.73 -20.25 5.40
N VAL A 423 -1.11 -19.34 4.50
CA VAL A 423 -0.66 -19.33 3.11
C VAL A 423 0.87 -19.27 3.05
N ALA A 424 1.50 -18.39 3.82
CA ALA A 424 2.95 -18.25 3.90
C ALA A 424 3.65 -19.50 4.43
N ARG A 425 2.96 -20.37 5.18
CA ARG A 425 3.45 -21.69 5.63
C ARG A 425 3.07 -22.84 4.68
N ALA A 426 2.46 -22.52 3.54
CA ALA A 426 1.91 -23.48 2.59
C ALA A 426 0.85 -24.43 3.20
N ASP A 427 0.14 -23.99 4.26
CA ASP A 427 -0.93 -24.73 4.92
C ASP A 427 -2.31 -24.17 4.50
N LEU A 428 -2.73 -24.46 3.28
CA LEU A 428 -3.96 -23.89 2.73
C LEU A 428 -5.23 -24.49 3.32
N GLU A 429 -5.17 -25.70 3.87
CA GLU A 429 -6.30 -26.29 4.57
C GLU A 429 -6.60 -25.48 5.83
N ALA A 430 -5.57 -25.18 6.63
CA ALA A 430 -5.73 -24.33 7.80
C ALA A 430 -6.06 -22.87 7.40
N ALA A 431 -5.47 -22.34 6.32
CA ALA A 431 -5.82 -21.02 5.78
C ALA A 431 -7.32 -20.92 5.46
N ARG A 432 -7.84 -21.93 4.77
CA ARG A 432 -9.25 -22.00 4.39
C ARG A 432 -10.14 -22.22 5.60
N HIS A 433 -9.78 -23.12 6.50
CA HIS A 433 -10.52 -23.35 7.73
C HIS A 433 -10.62 -22.05 8.54
N TRP A 434 -9.51 -21.33 8.70
CA TRP A 434 -9.47 -20.03 9.35
C TRP A 434 -10.38 -19.01 8.68
N ALA A 435 -10.24 -18.82 7.37
CA ALA A 435 -11.07 -17.92 6.59
C ALA A 435 -12.56 -18.18 6.80
N ILE A 436 -12.97 -19.45 6.73
CA ILE A 436 -14.38 -19.84 6.88
C ILE A 436 -14.83 -19.62 8.32
N THR A 437 -14.10 -20.14 9.30
CA THR A 437 -14.50 -20.10 10.71
C THR A 437 -14.53 -18.66 11.25
N VAL A 438 -13.46 -17.88 11.01
CA VAL A 438 -13.40 -16.47 11.42
C VAL A 438 -14.38 -15.62 10.62
N GLY A 439 -14.50 -15.84 9.31
CA GLY A 439 -15.46 -15.12 8.47
C GLY A 439 -16.91 -15.36 8.90
N GLN A 440 -17.26 -16.59 9.29
CA GLN A 440 -18.58 -16.92 9.85
C GLN A 440 -18.78 -16.31 11.24
N ALA A 441 -17.78 -16.37 12.13
CA ALA A 441 -17.88 -15.82 13.48
C ALA A 441 -18.05 -14.29 13.49
N THR A 442 -17.35 -13.61 12.58
CA THR A 442 -17.32 -12.15 12.48
C THR A 442 -18.38 -11.57 11.54
N GLY A 443 -18.88 -12.37 10.58
CA GLY A 443 -19.77 -11.91 9.51
C GLY A 443 -19.03 -11.10 8.43
N ILE A 444 -17.70 -11.19 8.39
CA ILE A 444 -16.84 -10.40 7.51
C ILE A 444 -16.28 -11.34 6.43
N PRO A 445 -16.45 -11.01 5.14
CA PRO A 445 -15.85 -11.80 4.08
C PRO A 445 -14.33 -11.61 4.07
N VAL A 446 -13.62 -12.65 3.66
CA VAL A 446 -12.18 -12.54 3.36
C VAL A 446 -12.00 -11.51 2.25
N SER A 447 -10.91 -10.75 2.31
CA SER A 447 -10.52 -9.84 1.23
C SER A 447 -10.52 -10.54 -0.14
N GLU A 448 -11.01 -9.85 -1.17
CA GLU A 448 -11.16 -10.43 -2.52
C GLU A 448 -9.82 -10.95 -3.06
N GLU A 449 -8.70 -10.30 -2.72
CA GLU A 449 -7.35 -10.68 -3.12
C GLU A 449 -6.88 -12.04 -2.58
N LEU A 450 -7.41 -12.52 -1.45
CA LEU A 450 -6.99 -13.79 -0.84
C LEU A 450 -7.88 -14.97 -1.23
N LYS A 451 -9.09 -14.70 -1.70
CA LYS A 451 -10.07 -15.74 -2.08
C LYS A 451 -9.54 -16.79 -3.07
N PRO A 452 -8.76 -16.45 -4.12
CA PRO A 452 -8.26 -17.46 -5.04
C PRO A 452 -7.24 -18.42 -4.42
N ALA A 453 -6.45 -17.99 -3.43
CA ALA A 453 -5.58 -18.92 -2.70
C ALA A 453 -6.38 -19.92 -1.85
N LEU A 454 -7.58 -19.53 -1.41
CA LEU A 454 -8.42 -20.32 -0.52
C LEU A 454 -9.40 -21.24 -1.25
N ALA A 455 -9.74 -20.94 -2.50
CA ALA A 455 -10.71 -21.70 -3.27
C ALA A 455 -10.17 -23.07 -3.68
N GLN A 456 -10.98 -24.12 -3.48
CA GLN A 456 -10.61 -25.48 -3.88
C GLN A 456 -10.89 -25.75 -5.36
N SER A 457 -11.79 -24.97 -5.95
CA SER A 457 -12.26 -25.09 -7.32
C SER A 457 -12.68 -23.73 -7.88
N VAL A 458 -12.91 -23.68 -9.19
CA VAL A 458 -13.51 -22.50 -9.83
C VAL A 458 -14.93 -22.26 -9.32
N ASP A 459 -15.70 -23.32 -9.07
CA ASP A 459 -17.05 -23.21 -8.52
C ASP A 459 -17.06 -22.60 -7.11
N ASP A 460 -16.05 -22.93 -6.29
CA ASP A 460 -15.85 -22.30 -4.99
C ASP A 460 -15.67 -20.79 -5.11
N LEU A 461 -14.85 -20.34 -6.07
CA LEU A 461 -14.62 -18.91 -6.34
C LEU A 461 -15.90 -18.18 -6.74
N TYR A 462 -16.92 -18.85 -7.23
CA TYR A 462 -18.16 -18.20 -7.68
C TYR A 462 -19.32 -18.34 -6.71
N ASN A 463 -19.40 -19.47 -6.01
CA ASN A 463 -20.61 -19.87 -5.29
C ASN A 463 -20.40 -19.99 -3.77
N HIS A 464 -19.16 -20.04 -3.28
CA HIS A 464 -18.94 -20.22 -1.86
C HIS A 464 -19.27 -18.93 -1.07
N PRO A 465 -20.01 -19.00 0.05
CA PRO A 465 -20.48 -17.81 0.77
C PRO A 465 -19.36 -16.93 1.36
N ILE A 466 -18.23 -17.53 1.75
CA ILE A 466 -17.07 -16.83 2.33
C ILE A 466 -15.93 -16.63 1.32
N VAL A 467 -15.45 -17.71 0.67
CA VAL A 467 -14.34 -17.63 -0.29
C VAL A 467 -14.76 -17.29 -1.73
N GLY A 468 -16.05 -17.17 -2.02
CA GLY A 468 -16.53 -16.79 -3.35
C GLY A 468 -16.36 -15.30 -3.59
N LEU A 469 -15.91 -14.92 -4.78
CA LEU A 469 -15.75 -13.55 -5.22
C LEU A 469 -17.08 -12.82 -5.14
N ARG A 470 -17.06 -11.61 -4.55
CA ARG A 470 -18.27 -10.84 -4.38
C ARG A 470 -18.64 -10.17 -5.72
N PRO A 471 -19.88 -10.33 -6.19
CA PRO A 471 -20.32 -9.58 -7.36
C PRO A 471 -20.46 -8.08 -7.02
N VAL A 472 -19.93 -7.23 -7.89
CA VAL A 472 -20.17 -5.78 -7.99
C VAL A 472 -21.18 -5.59 -9.12
N ASP A 473 -22.33 -4.99 -8.82
CA ASP A 473 -23.44 -4.81 -9.77
C ASP A 473 -23.90 -6.11 -10.47
N GLY A 474 -23.84 -7.23 -9.75
CA GLY A 474 -24.20 -8.56 -10.24
C GLY A 474 -23.10 -9.30 -11.01
N LEU A 475 -21.98 -8.62 -11.30
CA LEU A 475 -20.83 -9.14 -12.03
C LEU A 475 -19.65 -9.41 -11.09
N ILE A 476 -18.90 -10.46 -11.37
CA ILE A 476 -17.71 -10.86 -10.62
C ILE A 476 -16.51 -10.23 -11.27
N GLU A 477 -15.81 -9.39 -10.53
CA GLU A 477 -14.57 -8.75 -10.94
C GLU A 477 -13.38 -9.47 -10.29
N LEU A 478 -12.34 -9.77 -11.07
CA LEU A 478 -11.12 -10.41 -10.55
C LEU A 478 -10.19 -9.42 -9.86
N GLY A 479 -10.15 -8.16 -10.31
CA GLY A 479 -9.23 -7.13 -9.78
C GLY A 479 -7.79 -7.62 -9.71
N TRP A 480 -7.16 -7.51 -8.53
CA TRP A 480 -5.78 -7.96 -8.27
C TRP A 480 -5.59 -9.47 -8.38
N ALA A 481 -6.66 -10.27 -8.26
CA ALA A 481 -6.57 -11.71 -8.40
C ALA A 481 -6.18 -12.15 -9.82
N ARG A 482 -6.27 -11.27 -10.83
CA ARG A 482 -5.87 -11.57 -12.22
C ARG A 482 -4.46 -12.15 -12.33
N ALA A 483 -3.52 -11.70 -11.50
CA ALA A 483 -2.14 -12.18 -11.51
C ALA A 483 -2.04 -13.70 -11.27
N LEU A 484 -2.98 -14.31 -10.56
CA LEU A 484 -2.99 -15.76 -10.34
C LEU A 484 -3.42 -16.54 -11.57
N PHE A 485 -4.22 -15.92 -12.42
CA PHE A 485 -4.64 -16.50 -13.69
C PHE A 485 -3.52 -16.45 -14.73
N ASP A 486 -2.48 -15.61 -14.55
CA ASP A 486 -1.31 -15.61 -15.44
C ASP A 486 -0.59 -16.96 -15.49
N LEU A 487 -0.69 -17.74 -14.42
CA LEU A 487 -0.08 -19.06 -14.33
C LEU A 487 -1.01 -20.16 -14.89
N MET A 488 -2.31 -19.90 -15.03
CA MET A 488 -3.25 -20.94 -15.44
C MET A 488 -3.04 -21.40 -16.89
N PRO A 489 -3.22 -22.70 -17.19
CA PRO A 489 -3.13 -23.18 -18.55
C PRO A 489 -4.27 -22.61 -19.41
N PRO A 490 -4.08 -22.47 -20.75
CA PRO A 490 -5.04 -21.81 -21.63
C PRO A 490 -6.46 -22.38 -21.55
N LYS A 491 -6.59 -23.70 -21.42
CA LYS A 491 -7.88 -24.37 -21.31
C LYS A 491 -8.65 -23.96 -20.05
N ALA A 492 -7.96 -23.86 -18.91
CA ALA A 492 -8.56 -23.45 -17.64
C ALA A 492 -9.00 -21.98 -17.69
N LEU A 493 -8.22 -21.12 -18.35
CA LEU A 493 -8.59 -19.71 -18.58
C LEU A 493 -9.92 -19.58 -19.34
N VAL A 494 -10.10 -20.33 -20.43
CA VAL A 494 -11.37 -20.32 -21.20
C VAL A 494 -12.52 -20.92 -20.40
N GLU A 495 -12.30 -22.03 -19.69
CA GLU A 495 -13.31 -22.64 -18.83
C GLU A 495 -13.80 -21.65 -17.75
N PHE A 496 -12.86 -20.92 -17.12
CA PHE A 496 -13.19 -19.89 -16.15
C PHE A 496 -13.96 -18.72 -16.77
N ALA A 497 -13.54 -18.27 -17.96
CA ALA A 497 -14.12 -17.13 -18.66
C ALA A 497 -15.58 -17.35 -19.10
N ARG A 498 -16.00 -18.61 -19.26
CA ARG A 498 -17.37 -18.99 -19.62
C ARG A 498 -18.40 -18.76 -18.52
N HIS A 499 -17.98 -18.45 -17.29
CA HIS A 499 -18.92 -18.20 -16.22
C HIS A 499 -19.82 -16.98 -16.55
N PRO A 500 -21.15 -17.10 -16.44
CA PRO A 500 -22.08 -16.08 -16.92
C PRO A 500 -21.99 -14.77 -16.12
N ARG A 501 -21.62 -14.87 -14.84
CA ARG A 501 -21.46 -13.71 -13.95
C ARG A 501 -20.09 -13.05 -14.03
N LEU A 502 -19.11 -13.60 -14.76
CA LEU A 502 -17.81 -12.95 -14.87
C LEU A 502 -17.94 -11.61 -15.60
N ALA A 503 -17.32 -10.56 -15.05
CA ALA A 503 -17.30 -9.25 -15.67
C ALA A 503 -16.76 -9.36 -17.12
N PRO A 504 -17.35 -8.64 -18.09
CA PRO A 504 -16.91 -8.69 -19.48
C PRO A 504 -15.40 -8.46 -19.66
N ASP A 505 -14.79 -7.63 -18.83
CA ASP A 505 -13.38 -7.26 -18.91
C ASP A 505 -12.46 -8.40 -18.49
N ASP A 506 -12.82 -9.08 -17.41
CA ASP A 506 -12.11 -10.29 -16.98
C ASP A 506 -12.30 -11.41 -17.99
N ARG A 507 -13.52 -11.58 -18.53
CA ARG A 507 -13.76 -12.55 -19.61
C ARG A 507 -12.85 -12.27 -20.81
N ARG A 508 -12.73 -11.02 -21.23
CA ARG A 508 -11.84 -10.60 -22.31
C ARG A 508 -10.38 -10.89 -21.99
N ALA A 509 -9.91 -10.50 -20.80
CA ALA A 509 -8.54 -10.71 -20.35
C ALA A 509 -8.16 -12.20 -20.37
N LEU A 510 -9.02 -13.06 -19.82
CA LEU A 510 -8.77 -14.49 -19.72
C LEU A 510 -8.80 -15.19 -21.08
N VAL A 511 -9.79 -14.90 -21.93
CA VAL A 511 -9.88 -15.52 -23.26
C VAL A 511 -8.75 -15.02 -24.16
N GLY A 512 -8.43 -13.72 -24.12
CA GLY A 512 -7.29 -13.16 -24.85
C GLY A 512 -5.97 -13.83 -24.47
N ALA A 513 -5.73 -13.97 -23.17
CA ALA A 513 -4.59 -14.72 -22.64
C ALA A 513 -4.57 -16.17 -23.11
N ALA A 514 -5.68 -16.89 -23.01
CA ALA A 514 -5.73 -18.27 -23.48
C ALA A 514 -5.34 -18.41 -24.95
N ILE A 515 -5.82 -17.52 -25.81
CA ILE A 515 -5.52 -17.52 -27.26
C ILE A 515 -4.04 -17.23 -27.50
N ALA A 516 -3.49 -16.20 -26.87
CA ALA A 516 -2.08 -15.83 -27.00
C ALA A 516 -1.14 -16.94 -26.47
N GLN A 517 -1.44 -17.52 -25.32
CA GLN A 517 -0.69 -18.65 -24.77
C GLN A 517 -0.76 -19.90 -25.67
N ALA A 518 -1.95 -20.23 -26.20
CA ALA A 518 -2.11 -21.35 -27.13
C ALA A 518 -1.38 -21.10 -28.46
N TYR A 519 -1.31 -19.86 -28.93
CA TYR A 519 -0.52 -19.48 -30.10
C TYR A 519 0.97 -19.72 -29.87
N ALA A 520 1.51 -19.23 -28.75
CA ALA A 520 2.90 -19.45 -28.37
C ALA A 520 3.27 -20.94 -28.35
N GLN A 521 2.35 -21.77 -27.85
CA GLN A 521 2.46 -23.24 -27.79
C GLN A 521 2.12 -23.97 -29.09
N ARG A 522 1.75 -23.26 -30.18
CA ARG A 522 1.32 -23.84 -31.47
C ARG A 522 0.11 -24.77 -31.37
N ARG A 523 -0.79 -24.53 -30.41
CA ARG A 523 -2.00 -25.31 -30.15
C ARG A 523 -3.17 -24.85 -31.03
N TRP A 524 -2.99 -24.97 -32.35
CA TRP A 524 -3.93 -24.42 -33.35
C TRP A 524 -5.36 -24.98 -33.24
N ALA A 525 -5.51 -26.24 -32.86
CA ALA A 525 -6.82 -26.86 -32.69
C ALA A 525 -7.61 -26.22 -31.54
N ASP A 526 -6.92 -25.91 -30.45
CA ASP A 526 -7.53 -25.26 -29.28
C ASP A 526 -7.92 -23.82 -29.59
N ILE A 527 -7.05 -23.06 -30.26
CA ILE A 527 -7.38 -21.69 -30.71
C ILE A 527 -8.69 -21.68 -31.50
N ARG A 528 -8.85 -22.61 -32.46
CA ARG A 528 -10.08 -22.72 -33.25
C ARG A 528 -11.30 -23.06 -32.39
N ALA A 529 -11.14 -23.97 -31.44
CA ALA A 529 -12.23 -24.35 -30.54
C ALA A 529 -12.68 -23.19 -29.63
N TRP A 530 -11.81 -22.21 -29.39
CA TRP A 530 -12.07 -21.05 -28.51
C TRP A 530 -12.38 -19.75 -29.26
N LEU A 531 -12.39 -19.75 -30.59
CA LEU A 531 -12.82 -18.60 -31.39
C LEU A 531 -14.24 -18.11 -31.04
N PRO A 532 -15.24 -18.98 -30.77
CA PRO A 532 -16.55 -18.52 -30.31
C PRO A 532 -16.50 -17.81 -28.96
N ASP A 533 -15.67 -18.27 -28.03
CA ASP A 533 -15.47 -17.63 -26.73
C ASP A 533 -14.81 -16.25 -26.91
N LEU A 534 -13.83 -16.13 -27.82
CA LEU A 534 -13.19 -14.86 -28.15
C LEU A 534 -14.16 -13.89 -28.82
N ARG A 535 -15.03 -14.38 -29.72
CA ARG A 535 -16.09 -13.58 -30.35
C ARG A 535 -17.08 -13.05 -29.32
N LEU A 536 -17.48 -13.88 -28.36
CA LEU A 536 -18.39 -13.49 -27.28
C LEU A 536 -17.73 -12.45 -26.36
N ALA A 537 -16.47 -12.67 -25.99
CA ALA A 537 -15.73 -11.78 -25.12
C ALA A 537 -15.45 -10.43 -25.81
N GLN A 538 -15.08 -10.45 -27.09
CA GLN A 538 -14.68 -9.27 -27.85
C GLN A 538 -15.36 -9.25 -29.23
N PRO A 539 -16.62 -8.75 -29.31
CA PRO A 539 -17.38 -8.72 -30.57
C PRO A 539 -16.72 -7.94 -31.70
N SER A 540 -15.85 -6.96 -31.39
CA SER A 540 -15.11 -6.19 -32.39
C SER A 540 -14.14 -7.05 -33.21
N LEU A 541 -13.76 -8.24 -32.75
CA LEU A 541 -12.91 -9.19 -33.48
C LEU A 541 -13.68 -10.10 -34.43
N ALA A 542 -15.03 -10.04 -34.44
CA ALA A 542 -15.85 -10.90 -35.28
C ALA A 542 -15.40 -10.93 -36.76
N PRO A 543 -15.02 -9.82 -37.41
CA PRO A 543 -14.56 -9.86 -38.81
C PRO A 543 -13.31 -10.72 -39.04
N ASP A 544 -12.34 -10.70 -38.12
CA ASP A 544 -11.14 -11.53 -38.21
C ASP A 544 -11.47 -12.99 -37.91
N ILE A 545 -12.32 -13.23 -36.90
CA ILE A 545 -12.77 -14.58 -36.51
C ILE A 545 -13.55 -15.24 -37.68
N ASP A 546 -14.47 -14.51 -38.31
CA ASP A 546 -15.24 -14.99 -39.46
C ASP A 546 -14.34 -15.37 -40.64
N ARG A 547 -13.22 -14.67 -40.83
CA ARG A 547 -12.24 -15.01 -41.89
C ARG A 547 -11.50 -16.30 -41.55
N ILE A 548 -11.14 -16.50 -40.29
CA ILE A 548 -10.48 -17.72 -39.82
C ILE A 548 -11.43 -18.92 -39.96
N GLU A 549 -12.67 -18.81 -39.50
CA GLU A 549 -13.65 -19.90 -39.51
C GLU A 549 -14.10 -20.30 -40.93
N ARG A 550 -14.24 -19.33 -41.85
CA ARG A 550 -14.57 -19.62 -43.27
C ARG A 550 -13.44 -20.33 -44.02
N THR A 551 -12.21 -20.24 -43.53
CA THR A 551 -11.07 -20.87 -44.17
C THR A 551 -10.99 -22.33 -43.77
N TRP A 552 -11.12 -23.25 -44.72
CA TRP A 552 -10.99 -24.70 -44.48
C TRP A 552 -9.54 -25.20 -44.53
N TRP A 553 -8.60 -24.40 -45.06
CA TRP A 553 -7.20 -24.79 -45.25
C TRP A 553 -6.34 -24.47 -44.00
N PRO A 554 -5.79 -25.48 -43.28
CA PRO A 554 -5.15 -25.25 -41.98
C PRO A 554 -3.94 -24.29 -41.98
N PRO A 555 -3.01 -24.30 -42.96
CA PRO A 555 -1.93 -23.31 -43.03
C PRO A 555 -2.45 -21.87 -43.08
N LYS A 556 -3.45 -21.59 -43.91
CA LYS A 556 -4.06 -20.26 -43.99
C LYS A 556 -4.79 -19.86 -42.71
N GLN A 557 -5.43 -20.79 -42.02
CA GLN A 557 -5.97 -20.51 -40.68
C GLN A 557 -4.87 -20.04 -39.72
N ARG A 558 -3.68 -20.66 -39.74
CA ARG A 558 -2.54 -20.22 -38.90
C ARG A 558 -2.07 -18.81 -39.25
N HIS A 559 -2.03 -18.49 -40.54
CA HIS A 559 -1.69 -17.14 -41.01
C HIS A 559 -2.72 -16.10 -40.55
N LEU A 560 -4.01 -16.41 -40.67
CA LEU A 560 -5.08 -15.53 -40.20
C LEU A 560 -5.12 -15.38 -38.67
N ILE A 561 -4.78 -16.42 -37.91
CA ILE A 561 -4.61 -16.34 -36.45
C ILE A 561 -3.40 -15.45 -36.10
N THR A 562 -2.28 -15.58 -36.83
CA THR A 562 -1.12 -14.69 -36.67
C THR A 562 -1.51 -13.24 -36.95
N MET A 563 -2.32 -13.02 -37.99
CA MET A 563 -2.84 -11.71 -38.34
C MET A 563 -3.76 -11.12 -37.27
N LEU A 564 -4.65 -11.95 -36.70
CA LEU A 564 -5.51 -11.57 -35.58
C LEU A 564 -4.68 -11.03 -34.41
N LEU A 565 -3.61 -11.72 -34.01
CA LEU A 565 -2.72 -11.25 -32.94
C LEU A 565 -1.99 -9.96 -33.33
N LEU A 566 -1.45 -9.87 -34.54
CA LEU A 566 -0.73 -8.67 -35.01
C LEU A 566 -1.60 -7.41 -35.13
N ARG A 567 -2.90 -7.56 -35.40
CA ARG A 567 -3.85 -6.44 -35.43
C ARG A 567 -4.30 -5.98 -34.04
N ASN A 568 -4.18 -6.86 -33.05
CA ASN A 568 -4.77 -6.68 -31.72
C ASN A 568 -3.69 -6.83 -30.64
N PRO A 569 -2.79 -5.85 -30.46
CA PRO A 569 -1.78 -5.87 -29.40
C PRO A 569 -2.38 -6.02 -27.99
N GLY A 570 -3.63 -5.64 -27.76
CA GLY A 570 -4.28 -5.95 -26.48
C GLY A 570 -4.36 -7.46 -26.15
N LEU A 571 -4.28 -8.38 -27.13
CA LEU A 571 -4.30 -9.83 -26.92
C LEU A 571 -2.99 -10.32 -26.27
N VAL A 572 -2.84 -10.00 -25.00
CA VAL A 572 -1.70 -10.32 -24.17
C VAL A 572 -1.79 -11.75 -23.65
N ALA A 573 -0.64 -12.39 -23.38
CA ALA A 573 -0.62 -13.77 -22.85
C ALA A 573 -0.92 -13.85 -21.33
N ARG A 574 -1.14 -12.71 -20.68
CA ARG A 574 -1.35 -12.57 -19.23
C ARG A 574 -2.64 -11.81 -18.93
N PRO A 575 -3.60 -12.41 -18.21
CA PRO A 575 -4.79 -11.69 -17.78
C PRO A 575 -4.48 -10.40 -16.99
N SER A 576 -3.42 -10.37 -16.17
CA SER A 576 -3.05 -9.17 -15.41
C SER A 576 -2.55 -8.00 -16.27
N TRP A 577 -2.06 -8.29 -17.47
CA TRP A 577 -1.59 -7.29 -18.44
C TRP A 577 -2.70 -6.75 -19.33
N ALA A 578 -3.90 -7.34 -19.25
CA ALA A 578 -5.04 -6.88 -20.04
C ALA A 578 -5.46 -5.48 -19.62
N ARG A 579 -5.49 -4.55 -20.58
CA ARG A 579 -5.93 -3.17 -20.33
C ARG A 579 -7.42 -3.16 -19.92
N PRO A 580 -7.77 -2.65 -18.73
CA PRO A 580 -9.17 -2.44 -18.40
C PRO A 580 -9.75 -1.36 -19.33
N PRO A 581 -10.98 -1.50 -19.82
CA PRO A 581 -11.64 -0.50 -20.66
C PRO A 581 -12.07 0.76 -19.88
N GLY A 582 -11.90 0.80 -18.56
CA GLY A 582 -12.36 1.89 -17.69
C GLY A 582 -11.37 3.01 -17.42
N GLY A 583 -10.07 2.83 -17.71
CA GLY A 583 -9.08 3.91 -17.61
C GLY A 583 -8.74 4.41 -16.22
N GLU A 584 -9.43 3.95 -15.18
CA GLU A 584 -8.99 4.13 -13.81
C GLU A 584 -7.77 3.24 -13.58
N ASP A 585 -6.59 3.81 -13.84
CA ASP A 585 -5.52 4.01 -12.85
C ASP A 585 -5.27 2.88 -11.83
N HIS A 586 -5.50 1.62 -12.18
CA HIS A 586 -5.05 0.49 -11.38
C HIS A 586 -3.50 0.44 -11.27
N TYR A 587 -2.79 1.21 -12.11
CA TYR A 587 -1.35 1.47 -11.98
C TYR A 587 -0.98 2.84 -11.38
N SER A 588 -1.94 3.67 -10.93
CA SER A 588 -1.65 4.99 -10.34
C SER A 588 -0.69 4.96 -9.15
N ILE A 589 -0.61 3.84 -8.43
CA ILE A 589 0.34 3.70 -7.31
C ILE A 589 1.80 3.63 -7.80
N LEU A 590 2.04 3.30 -9.07
CA LEU A 590 3.39 3.28 -9.67
C LEU A 590 3.66 4.46 -10.62
N THR A 591 2.67 5.26 -11.02
CA THR A 591 2.86 6.24 -12.11
C THR A 591 2.18 7.60 -11.88
N ASP A 592 2.33 8.19 -10.69
CA ASP A 592 2.13 9.64 -10.51
C ASP A 592 3.10 10.49 -11.38
N SER A 593 4.06 9.84 -12.07
CA SER A 593 5.07 10.48 -12.92
C SER A 593 4.77 10.49 -14.43
N LEU A 594 3.66 9.94 -14.92
CA LEU A 594 3.37 9.89 -16.36
C LEU A 594 2.15 10.74 -16.72
N ARG A 595 2.39 12.04 -16.86
CA ARG A 595 1.37 13.08 -17.13
C ARG A 595 0.97 13.20 -18.61
N ASP A 596 1.58 12.43 -19.51
CA ASP A 596 1.36 12.52 -20.95
C ASP A 596 0.59 11.29 -21.49
N GLY A 597 -0.71 11.25 -21.17
CA GLY A 597 -1.77 10.62 -21.97
C GLY A 597 -1.70 9.09 -22.22
N PRO A 598 -2.26 8.24 -21.34
CA PRO A 598 -2.42 6.82 -21.64
C PRO A 598 -3.30 6.62 -22.89
N ALA A 599 -2.98 5.59 -23.67
CA ALA A 599 -3.84 5.12 -24.75
C ALA A 599 -5.28 4.98 -24.25
N ARG A 600 -6.26 5.42 -25.06
CA ARG A 600 -7.67 5.45 -24.63
C ARG A 600 -8.09 4.07 -24.11
N PRO A 601 -8.66 4.00 -22.90
CA PRO A 601 -9.15 2.76 -22.31
C PRO A 601 -10.05 2.01 -23.31
N GLY A 602 -9.72 0.75 -23.57
CA GLY A 602 -10.53 -0.11 -24.44
C GLY A 602 -10.18 -0.13 -25.93
N ASP A 603 -9.17 0.61 -26.42
CA ASP A 603 -8.67 0.41 -27.79
C ASP A 603 -7.54 -0.63 -27.83
N TRP A 604 -7.91 -1.89 -28.08
CA TRP A 604 -7.00 -3.05 -28.14
C TRP A 604 -6.19 -3.09 -29.44
N ASN A 605 -6.57 -2.26 -30.42
CA ASN A 605 -5.85 -2.12 -31.69
C ASN A 605 -4.73 -1.08 -31.58
N ALA A 606 -4.77 -0.24 -30.54
CA ALA A 606 -3.78 0.78 -30.28
C ALA A 606 -2.56 0.17 -29.58
N PHE A 607 -1.39 0.46 -30.14
CA PHE A 607 -0.13 0.26 -29.46
C PHE A 607 -0.06 1.14 -28.21
N ASP A 608 0.29 0.54 -27.07
CA ASP A 608 0.80 1.27 -25.91
C ASP A 608 2.18 1.79 -26.27
N ARG A 609 2.30 3.11 -26.38
CA ARG A 609 3.56 3.79 -26.71
C ARG A 609 4.41 4.06 -25.47
N GLU A 610 3.75 4.23 -24.33
CA GLU A 610 4.38 4.63 -23.07
C GLU A 610 4.89 3.41 -22.31
N ASN A 611 4.17 2.29 -22.38
CA ASN A 611 4.56 1.04 -21.77
C ASN A 611 4.50 -0.15 -22.73
N PRO A 612 5.45 -0.23 -23.69
CA PRO A 612 5.52 -1.37 -24.61
C PRO A 612 5.84 -2.70 -23.91
N ARG A 613 6.23 -2.68 -22.63
CA ARG A 613 6.65 -3.86 -21.86
C ARG A 613 5.50 -4.64 -21.23
N ASP A 614 4.28 -4.12 -21.14
CA ASP A 614 3.15 -4.86 -20.56
C ASP A 614 1.86 -4.74 -21.37
N GLY A 615 1.67 -3.68 -22.17
CA GLY A 615 0.38 -3.41 -22.79
C GLY A 615 0.12 -4.04 -24.17
N ASN A 616 1.11 -4.64 -24.86
CA ASN A 616 1.02 -4.88 -26.30
C ASN A 616 1.04 -6.33 -26.81
N TRP A 617 1.55 -7.33 -26.10
CA TRP A 617 1.38 -8.77 -26.45
C TRP A 617 1.93 -9.58 -25.28
N TRP A 618 3.14 -10.13 -25.39
CA TRP A 618 3.85 -10.70 -24.27
C TRP A 618 5.36 -10.51 -24.43
N CYS A 619 6.02 -10.22 -23.32
CA CYS A 619 7.46 -10.32 -23.24
C CYS A 619 7.87 -11.76 -22.96
N SER A 620 9.09 -12.12 -23.38
CA SER A 620 9.80 -13.20 -22.71
C SER A 620 10.07 -12.72 -21.29
N ALA A 621 9.27 -13.17 -20.32
CA ALA A 621 9.57 -12.93 -18.91
C ALA A 621 10.11 -14.20 -18.26
N ASP A 622 10.96 -13.98 -17.29
CA ASP A 622 11.56 -15.04 -16.50
C ASP A 622 10.43 -15.79 -15.75
N PRO A 623 10.35 -17.13 -15.87
CA PRO A 623 9.49 -17.96 -15.03
C PRO A 623 9.53 -17.62 -13.53
N ALA A 624 10.70 -17.24 -13.01
CA ALA A 624 10.86 -16.79 -11.64
C ALA A 624 10.10 -15.49 -11.39
N VAL A 625 10.22 -14.50 -12.27
CA VAL A 625 9.49 -13.23 -12.17
C VAL A 625 7.96 -13.44 -12.18
N PHE A 626 7.43 -14.33 -13.02
CA PHE A 626 5.99 -14.61 -13.01
C PHE A 626 5.51 -15.26 -11.70
N ARG A 627 6.27 -16.24 -11.21
CA ARG A 627 5.96 -16.88 -9.93
C ARG A 627 6.10 -15.88 -8.79
N SER A 628 7.09 -14.99 -8.87
CA SER A 628 7.26 -13.87 -7.96
C SER A 628 6.02 -13.00 -7.96
N GLU A 629 5.65 -12.40 -9.09
CA GLU A 629 4.51 -11.48 -9.19
C GLU A 629 3.17 -12.12 -8.77
N ALA A 630 2.94 -13.39 -9.13
CA ALA A 630 1.72 -14.10 -8.74
C ALA A 630 1.69 -14.40 -7.22
N ALA A 631 2.81 -14.87 -6.66
CA ALA A 631 2.92 -15.07 -5.22
C ALA A 631 2.90 -13.72 -4.47
N ASP A 632 3.48 -12.67 -5.05
CA ASP A 632 3.50 -11.33 -4.48
C ASP A 632 2.10 -10.72 -4.49
N SER A 633 1.31 -10.99 -5.52
CA SER A 633 -0.10 -10.58 -5.54
C SER A 633 -0.93 -11.29 -4.47
N LEU A 634 -0.56 -12.51 -4.06
CA LEU A 634 -1.22 -13.20 -2.95
C LEU A 634 -0.71 -12.77 -1.57
N ILE A 635 0.61 -12.60 -1.45
CA ILE A 635 1.30 -12.38 -0.18
C ILE A 635 1.30 -10.87 0.15
N PHE A 636 1.45 -10.00 -0.84
CA PHE A 636 1.74 -8.56 -0.66
C PHE A 636 0.64 -7.60 -1.13
N ALA A 637 -0.35 -7.99 -1.93
CA ALA A 637 -1.31 -7.05 -2.57
C ALA A 637 -2.23 -6.21 -1.65
N SER A 638 -2.05 -6.22 -0.33
CA SER A 638 -2.88 -5.39 0.56
C SER A 638 -2.13 -4.63 1.65
N ILE A 639 -0.80 -4.55 1.56
CA ILE A 639 -0.03 -3.65 2.42
C ILE A 639 0.48 -2.50 1.53
N PRO A 640 -0.17 -1.32 1.57
CA PRO A 640 0.31 -0.14 0.85
C PRO A 640 1.70 0.34 1.30
N PHE A 641 2.33 -0.34 2.26
CA PHE A 641 3.57 0.04 2.92
C PHE A 641 4.54 -1.15 3.03
N GLY A 642 5.09 -1.55 1.87
CA GLY A 642 6.43 -2.15 1.77
C GLY A 642 6.60 -3.67 1.97
N PRO A 643 7.75 -4.22 1.54
CA PRO A 643 8.10 -5.64 1.51
C PRO A 643 8.36 -6.27 2.90
N TYR A 644 7.76 -5.77 3.97
CA TYR A 644 8.11 -6.19 5.34
C TYR A 644 7.40 -7.46 5.82
N LEU A 645 6.54 -8.05 5.00
CA LEU A 645 6.01 -9.40 5.24
C LEU A 645 6.89 -10.48 4.60
N VAL A 646 8.16 -10.16 4.36
CA VAL A 646 9.21 -11.11 3.94
C VAL A 646 9.49 -12.08 5.08
N PHE A 647 8.65 -13.11 5.14
CA PHE A 647 8.89 -14.52 5.44
C PHE A 647 9.44 -14.94 6.82
N ASP A 648 8.66 -15.84 7.46
CA ASP A 648 9.03 -16.85 8.47
C ASP A 648 9.98 -17.95 7.94
N ILE A 649 10.62 -17.75 6.77
CA ILE A 649 11.44 -18.81 6.18
C ILE A 649 12.72 -18.89 7.00
N ASP A 650 12.65 -19.77 7.99
CA ASP A 650 13.62 -20.05 9.00
C ASP A 650 14.14 -18.76 9.66
N ALA A 651 13.41 -18.27 10.66
CA ALA A 651 14.01 -17.54 11.78
C ALA A 651 15.40 -18.10 12.12
N ALA A 652 15.51 -19.44 12.16
CA ALA A 652 16.74 -20.19 12.38
C ALA A 652 17.81 -20.05 11.28
N ALA A 653 17.44 -19.86 10.01
CA ALA A 653 18.35 -19.70 8.88
C ALA A 653 18.76 -18.24 8.71
N ARG A 654 17.86 -17.29 9.04
CA ARG A 654 18.19 -15.87 9.15
C ARG A 654 19.03 -15.56 10.38
N GLU A 655 18.77 -16.18 11.52
CA GLU A 655 19.66 -16.10 12.68
C GLU A 655 21.02 -16.75 12.39
N ALA A 656 21.07 -17.77 11.53
CA ALA A 656 22.32 -18.39 11.09
C ALA A 656 23.06 -17.60 9.99
N LEU A 657 22.40 -16.66 9.29
CA LEU A 657 23.00 -15.88 8.21
C LEU A 657 23.23 -14.44 8.69
N PRO A 658 24.48 -13.93 8.70
CA PRO A 658 24.71 -12.54 9.06
C PRO A 658 23.94 -11.61 8.10
N PRO A 659 23.44 -10.45 8.59
CA PRO A 659 22.73 -9.51 7.74
C PRO A 659 23.59 -9.11 6.52
N PRO A 660 22.95 -8.81 5.37
CA PRO A 660 23.67 -8.48 4.15
C PRO A 660 24.59 -7.29 4.42
N ARG A 661 25.87 -7.43 4.07
CA ARG A 661 26.86 -6.36 4.25
C ARG A 661 26.85 -5.33 3.12
N SER A 662 26.07 -5.56 2.07
CA SER A 662 26.02 -4.68 0.90
C SER A 662 24.66 -4.75 0.22
N SER A 663 24.28 -3.70 -0.51
CA SER A 663 23.16 -3.71 -1.47
C SER A 663 23.54 -4.33 -2.82
N ASP A 664 24.73 -4.93 -2.94
CA ASP A 664 25.18 -5.56 -4.18
C ASP A 664 24.27 -6.76 -4.49
N PRO A 665 23.53 -6.77 -5.62
CA PRO A 665 22.70 -7.92 -6.01
C PRO A 665 23.53 -9.20 -6.26
N ASN A 666 24.86 -9.10 -6.31
CA ASN A 666 25.77 -10.23 -6.38
C ASN A 666 26.22 -10.80 -5.03
N ASP A 667 25.91 -10.12 -3.91
CA ASP A 667 26.19 -10.59 -2.56
C ASP A 667 25.60 -12.01 -2.39
N PRO A 668 26.40 -12.98 -1.92
CA PRO A 668 25.90 -14.34 -1.66
C PRO A 668 24.66 -14.36 -0.76
N TYR A 669 24.55 -13.44 0.20
CA TYR A 669 23.36 -13.32 1.04
C TYR A 669 22.13 -12.94 0.21
N TRP A 670 22.22 -11.92 -0.66
CA TRP A 670 21.10 -11.52 -1.51
C TRP A 670 20.69 -12.63 -2.47
N LYS A 671 21.65 -13.38 -3.02
CA LYS A 671 21.36 -14.55 -3.85
C LYS A 671 20.67 -15.65 -3.05
N GLN A 672 21.16 -15.97 -1.86
CA GLN A 672 20.57 -17.00 -1.00
C GLN A 672 19.18 -16.59 -0.49
N SER A 673 19.00 -15.33 -0.08
CA SER A 673 17.72 -14.77 0.35
C SER A 673 16.71 -14.80 -0.79
N ARG A 674 17.08 -14.33 -2.00
CA ARG A 674 16.20 -14.42 -3.17
C ARG A 674 15.89 -15.86 -3.54
N GLN A 675 16.85 -16.77 -3.44
CA GLN A 675 16.62 -18.18 -3.70
C GLN A 675 15.66 -18.80 -2.67
N ALA A 676 15.80 -18.49 -1.39
CA ALA A 676 14.90 -18.95 -0.33
C ALA A 676 13.49 -18.39 -0.51
N GLU A 677 13.38 -17.11 -0.84
CA GLU A 677 12.13 -16.44 -1.21
C GLU A 677 11.46 -17.13 -2.40
N GLU A 678 12.19 -17.33 -3.51
CA GLU A 678 11.68 -18.03 -4.70
C GLU A 678 11.23 -19.47 -4.37
N GLN A 679 11.98 -20.18 -3.53
CA GLN A 679 11.60 -21.52 -3.08
C GLN A 679 10.31 -21.50 -2.27
N GLN A 680 10.10 -20.49 -1.43
CA GLN A 680 8.86 -20.38 -0.67
C GLN A 680 7.69 -19.98 -1.54
N LYS A 681 7.86 -18.98 -2.42
CA LYS A 681 6.84 -18.62 -3.42
C LYS A 681 6.45 -19.85 -4.24
N ALA A 682 7.41 -20.66 -4.66
CA ALA A 682 7.15 -21.92 -5.34
C ALA A 682 6.38 -22.93 -4.46
N LYS A 683 6.73 -23.10 -3.17
CA LYS A 683 6.00 -23.97 -2.23
C LYS A 683 4.55 -23.52 -2.05
N VAL A 684 4.33 -22.21 -1.87
CA VAL A 684 2.99 -21.62 -1.72
C VAL A 684 2.17 -21.84 -2.98
N LEU A 685 2.70 -21.51 -4.16
CA LEU A 685 2.00 -21.72 -5.42
C LEU A 685 1.67 -23.20 -5.68
N ALA A 686 2.56 -24.11 -5.27
CA ALA A 686 2.37 -25.55 -5.45
C ALA A 686 1.21 -26.13 -4.63
N VAL A 687 0.86 -25.51 -3.50
CA VAL A 687 -0.26 -26.00 -2.67
C VAL A 687 -1.61 -25.44 -3.11
N ILE A 688 -1.66 -24.31 -3.84
CA ILE A 688 -2.91 -23.65 -4.25
C ILE A 688 -3.74 -24.58 -5.15
N PRO A 689 -4.95 -24.98 -4.74
CA PRO A 689 -5.76 -25.95 -5.49
C PRO A 689 -6.07 -25.52 -6.92
N LEU A 690 -6.37 -24.23 -7.13
CA LEU A 690 -6.61 -23.66 -8.47
C LEU A 690 -5.39 -23.77 -9.40
N LEU A 691 -4.21 -23.90 -8.82
CA LEU A 691 -2.92 -23.95 -9.50
C LEU A 691 -2.41 -25.39 -9.65
N LYS A 692 -2.95 -26.38 -8.92
CA LYS A 692 -2.57 -27.81 -9.01
C LYS A 692 -2.61 -28.43 -10.42
N PRO A 693 -3.52 -28.03 -11.34
CA PRO A 693 -3.47 -28.53 -12.72
C PRO A 693 -2.20 -28.14 -13.49
N MET A 694 -1.38 -27.25 -12.94
CA MET A 694 -0.09 -26.90 -13.52
C MET A 694 0.95 -27.97 -13.20
N ASP A 695 1.38 -28.70 -14.22
CA ASP A 695 2.64 -29.42 -14.14
C ASP A 695 3.78 -28.38 -14.13
N PRO A 696 4.60 -28.28 -13.07
CA PRO A 696 5.71 -27.32 -13.01
C PRO A 696 6.76 -27.54 -14.12
N GLN A 697 6.74 -28.70 -14.80
CA GLN A 697 7.56 -29.01 -15.97
C GLN A 697 6.85 -28.74 -17.30
N THR A 698 5.53 -28.48 -17.32
CA THR A 698 4.85 -28.20 -18.58
C THR A 698 5.43 -26.93 -19.23
N PRO A 699 5.60 -26.92 -20.57
CA PRO A 699 6.10 -25.78 -21.35
C PRO A 699 5.16 -24.55 -21.37
N THR A 700 4.21 -24.50 -20.44
CA THR A 700 3.32 -23.36 -20.18
C THR A 700 4.04 -22.21 -19.49
N THR A 701 5.30 -22.36 -19.08
CA THR A 701 6.06 -21.25 -18.49
C THR A 701 6.41 -20.21 -19.57
N PRO A 702 5.90 -18.97 -19.49
CA PRO A 702 5.98 -18.03 -20.62
C PRO A 702 7.41 -17.67 -21.04
N GLY A 703 8.40 -17.85 -20.16
CA GLY A 703 9.81 -17.62 -20.51
C GLY A 703 10.33 -18.46 -21.67
N ARG A 704 9.73 -19.63 -21.94
CA ARG A 704 10.12 -20.48 -23.09
C ARG A 704 9.48 -20.04 -24.41
N TRP A 705 8.50 -19.15 -24.39
CA TRP A 705 7.77 -18.73 -25.59
C TRP A 705 8.55 -17.72 -26.43
N GLY A 706 9.58 -17.09 -25.84
CA GLY A 706 10.27 -15.95 -26.43
C GLY A 706 9.39 -14.69 -26.39
N ASP A 707 9.92 -13.59 -26.94
CA ASP A 707 9.16 -12.35 -27.10
C ASP A 707 8.10 -12.52 -28.19
N ALA A 708 6.90 -11.99 -27.96
CA ALA A 708 5.80 -12.07 -28.92
C ALA A 708 6.18 -11.48 -30.27
N SER A 709 6.86 -10.33 -30.27
CA SER A 709 7.21 -9.62 -31.50
C SER A 709 8.18 -10.43 -32.35
N GLU A 710 9.18 -11.07 -31.72
CA GLU A 710 10.10 -11.97 -32.40
C GLU A 710 9.34 -13.15 -32.99
N ARG A 711 8.46 -13.78 -32.20
CA ARG A 711 7.75 -14.98 -32.63
C ARG A 711 6.75 -14.68 -33.76
N LEU A 712 5.90 -13.67 -33.59
CA LEU A 712 4.95 -13.22 -34.61
C LEU A 712 5.69 -12.83 -35.89
N THR A 713 6.81 -12.12 -35.78
CA THR A 713 7.62 -11.74 -36.96
C THR A 713 8.22 -12.95 -37.66
N LYS A 714 8.76 -13.93 -36.91
CA LYS A 714 9.25 -15.18 -37.49
C LYS A 714 8.17 -15.96 -38.22
N ASP A 715 6.96 -16.03 -37.64
CA ASP A 715 5.84 -16.75 -38.22
C ASP A 715 5.32 -16.01 -39.49
N VAL A 716 5.34 -14.67 -39.54
CA VAL A 716 5.07 -13.89 -40.77
C VAL A 716 6.15 -14.06 -41.83
N LEU A 717 7.43 -14.10 -41.44
CA LEU A 717 8.53 -14.34 -42.38
C LEU A 717 8.52 -15.79 -42.91
N ALA A 718 8.04 -16.75 -42.12
CA ALA A 718 7.77 -18.10 -42.59
C ALA A 718 6.61 -18.10 -43.59
N TRP A 719 5.50 -17.44 -43.27
CA TRP A 719 4.38 -17.24 -44.20
C TRP A 719 4.84 -16.65 -45.54
N ALA A 720 5.65 -15.57 -45.52
CA ALA A 720 6.19 -14.99 -46.74
C ALA A 720 7.02 -15.98 -47.58
N ARG A 721 7.76 -16.88 -46.95
CA ARG A 721 8.56 -17.91 -47.66
C ARG A 721 7.69 -19.03 -48.22
N ASP A 722 6.67 -19.44 -47.46
CA ASP A 722 5.79 -20.55 -47.81
C ASP A 722 4.76 -20.15 -48.88
N GLU A 723 4.47 -18.85 -49.04
CA GLU A 723 3.56 -18.37 -50.08
C GLU A 723 4.18 -18.44 -51.49
N GLY A 724 3.72 -19.43 -52.25
CA GLY A 724 3.98 -19.55 -53.67
C GLY A 724 3.32 -18.44 -54.50
N VAL A 725 3.75 -18.33 -55.77
CA VAL A 725 3.17 -17.38 -56.75
C VAL A 725 1.67 -17.64 -56.95
N VAL A 726 1.25 -18.91 -56.93
CA VAL A 726 -0.14 -19.32 -57.20
C VAL A 726 -1.10 -18.89 -56.08
N THR A 727 -0.72 -19.07 -54.82
CA THR A 727 -1.52 -18.63 -53.67
C THR A 727 -1.68 -17.11 -53.65
N ARG A 728 -0.62 -16.37 -53.96
CA ARG A 728 -0.66 -14.90 -54.07
C ARG A 728 -1.66 -14.42 -55.13
N TRP A 729 -1.67 -15.06 -56.30
CA TRP A 729 -2.61 -14.70 -57.37
C TRP A 729 -4.08 -14.93 -56.97
N LEU A 730 -4.37 -15.96 -56.18
CA LEU A 730 -5.73 -16.31 -55.77
C LEU A 730 -6.25 -15.50 -54.57
N GLU A 731 -5.37 -15.10 -53.65
CA GLU A 731 -5.77 -14.56 -52.35
C GLU A 731 -5.55 -13.05 -52.18
N GLY A 732 -4.81 -12.44 -53.12
CA GLY A 732 -4.46 -11.03 -53.09
C GLY A 732 -3.28 -10.74 -52.17
N ASP A 733 -2.34 -9.93 -52.68
CA ASP A 733 -1.06 -9.61 -52.02
C ASP A 733 -1.21 -8.75 -50.74
N ASP A 734 -2.38 -8.15 -50.52
CA ASP A 734 -2.59 -7.15 -49.47
C ASP A 734 -2.49 -7.71 -48.04
N LEU A 735 -2.90 -8.96 -47.81
CA LEU A 735 -2.91 -9.53 -46.46
C LEU A 735 -1.50 -9.82 -45.95
N LEU A 736 -0.64 -10.40 -46.78
CA LEU A 736 0.75 -10.66 -46.42
C LEU A 736 1.54 -9.34 -46.32
N ALA A 737 1.27 -8.36 -47.20
CA ALA A 737 1.86 -7.03 -47.09
C ALA A 737 1.47 -6.34 -45.76
N GLU A 738 0.21 -6.44 -45.33
CA GLU A 738 -0.22 -5.93 -44.02
C GLU A 738 0.46 -6.69 -42.87
N ALA A 739 0.53 -8.02 -42.95
CA ALA A 739 1.16 -8.84 -41.93
C ALA A 739 2.64 -8.47 -41.73
N LEU A 740 3.38 -8.25 -42.81
CA LEU A 740 4.77 -7.79 -42.77
C LEU A 740 4.88 -6.38 -42.17
N HIS A 741 4.02 -5.43 -42.57
CA HIS A 741 3.96 -4.11 -41.95
C HIS A 741 3.73 -4.19 -40.42
N ARG A 742 2.75 -5.00 -40.00
CA ARG A 742 2.43 -5.18 -38.59
C ARG A 742 3.54 -5.89 -37.83
N ALA A 743 4.26 -6.83 -38.44
CA ALA A 743 5.43 -7.46 -37.85
C ALA A 743 6.55 -6.45 -37.58
N VAL A 744 6.82 -5.55 -38.55
CA VAL A 744 7.75 -4.43 -38.34
C VAL A 744 7.27 -3.57 -37.16
N MET A 745 5.98 -3.23 -37.09
CA MET A 745 5.42 -2.44 -35.98
C MET A 745 5.53 -3.17 -34.64
N ALA A 746 5.31 -4.49 -34.63
CA ALA A 746 5.37 -5.29 -33.42
C ALA A 746 6.76 -5.25 -32.77
N THR A 747 7.81 -5.34 -33.58
CA THR A 747 9.18 -5.22 -33.08
C THR A 747 9.52 -3.85 -32.53
N ARG A 748 8.87 -2.77 -32.99
CA ARG A 748 9.09 -1.41 -32.47
C ARG A 748 8.56 -1.24 -31.05
N TYR A 749 7.40 -1.81 -30.78
CA TYR A 749 6.71 -1.70 -29.48
C TYR A 749 6.86 -2.99 -28.66
N SER A 750 7.99 -3.66 -28.84
CA SER A 750 8.32 -4.89 -28.15
C SER A 750 9.06 -4.62 -26.84
N CYS A 751 9.17 -5.65 -26.01
CA CYS A 751 9.79 -5.52 -24.69
C CYS A 751 11.32 -5.46 -24.76
N ARG A 752 11.91 -6.02 -25.81
CA ARG A 752 13.37 -6.06 -26.01
C ARG A 752 13.84 -5.00 -27.00
N VAL A 753 14.97 -4.39 -26.65
CA VAL A 753 15.67 -3.38 -27.45
C VAL A 753 16.38 -3.99 -28.67
N ASP A 754 16.60 -5.31 -28.69
CA ASP A 754 17.43 -6.00 -29.69
C ASP A 754 16.65 -6.63 -30.87
N ASN A 755 15.36 -6.31 -31.05
CA ASN A 755 14.53 -6.87 -32.14
C ASN A 755 14.85 -6.34 -33.55
N GLY A 756 15.95 -5.58 -33.70
CA GLY A 756 16.41 -4.99 -34.96
C GLY A 756 16.56 -5.96 -36.14
N PRO A 757 17.15 -7.17 -35.97
CA PRO A 757 17.29 -8.13 -37.07
C PRO A 757 15.95 -8.61 -37.65
N TRP A 758 14.96 -8.89 -36.77
CA TRP A 758 13.64 -9.38 -37.17
C TRP A 758 12.85 -8.29 -37.88
N SER A 759 12.87 -7.09 -37.32
CA SER A 759 12.28 -5.89 -37.92
C SER A 759 12.85 -5.65 -39.32
N ARG A 760 14.18 -5.77 -39.47
CA ARG A 760 14.89 -5.57 -40.75
C ARG A 760 14.48 -6.58 -41.79
N ALA A 761 14.43 -7.85 -41.41
CA ALA A 761 14.01 -8.91 -42.31
C ALA A 761 12.56 -8.69 -42.81
N ALA A 762 11.63 -8.35 -41.90
CA ALA A 762 10.23 -8.10 -42.27
C ALA A 762 10.08 -6.88 -43.19
N TYR A 763 10.80 -5.79 -42.90
CA TYR A 763 10.81 -4.59 -43.73
C TYR A 763 11.39 -4.85 -45.12
N GLN A 764 12.56 -5.50 -45.19
CA GLN A 764 13.18 -5.85 -46.46
C GLN A 764 12.25 -6.71 -47.30
N GLU A 765 11.58 -7.69 -46.68
CA GLU A 765 10.66 -8.56 -47.39
C GLU A 765 9.40 -7.82 -47.86
N LEU A 766 8.86 -6.90 -47.05
CA LEU A 766 7.77 -6.01 -47.42
C LEU A 766 8.12 -5.16 -48.64
N HIS A 767 9.24 -4.45 -48.59
CA HIS A 767 9.63 -3.54 -49.68
C HIS A 767 10.12 -4.27 -50.92
N ARG A 768 10.71 -5.47 -50.78
CA ARG A 768 11.17 -6.28 -51.92
C ARG A 768 10.00 -6.88 -52.70
N ARG A 769 8.96 -7.37 -52.01
CA ARG A 769 7.82 -8.04 -52.66
C ARG A 769 6.64 -7.13 -52.94
N PHE A 770 6.44 -6.11 -52.11
CA PHE A 770 5.25 -5.26 -52.10
C PHE A 770 5.61 -3.77 -52.10
N SER A 771 6.61 -3.39 -52.92
CA SER A 771 7.14 -2.02 -53.03
C SER A 771 6.06 -0.96 -53.28
N HIS A 772 4.95 -1.31 -53.93
CA HIS A 772 3.85 -0.41 -54.27
C HIS A 772 2.59 -0.57 -53.40
N SER A 773 2.63 -1.44 -52.37
CA SER A 773 1.49 -1.60 -51.48
C SER A 773 1.30 -0.35 -50.60
N PRO A 774 0.06 -0.04 -50.16
CA PRO A 774 -0.15 1.01 -49.17
C PRO A 774 0.55 0.71 -47.84
N TRP A 775 0.86 -0.56 -47.56
CA TRP A 775 1.52 -1.00 -46.35
C TRP A 775 3.02 -0.70 -46.35
N SER A 776 3.72 -0.90 -47.47
CA SER A 776 5.13 -0.50 -47.57
C SER A 776 5.29 1.02 -47.42
N ALA A 777 4.41 1.82 -48.01
CA ALA A 777 4.39 3.27 -47.85
C ALA A 777 4.14 3.71 -46.39
N LYS A 778 3.31 2.97 -45.65
CA LYS A 778 3.00 3.22 -44.23
C LYS A 778 4.02 2.65 -43.25
N THR A 779 5.06 1.96 -43.71
CA THR A 779 6.07 1.34 -42.84
C THR A 779 7.32 2.21 -42.80
N PRO A 780 7.55 2.99 -41.73
CA PRO A 780 8.82 3.68 -41.57
C PRO A 780 9.98 2.70 -41.46
N TYR A 781 11.13 3.13 -41.94
CA TYR A 781 12.39 2.44 -41.70
C TYR A 781 12.84 2.70 -40.26
N TRP A 782 12.74 1.70 -39.37
CA TRP A 782 13.32 1.76 -38.02
C TRP A 782 14.22 0.55 -37.75
N PHE A 783 15.53 0.66 -37.95
CA PHE A 783 16.50 -0.29 -37.36
C PHE A 783 17.52 0.51 -36.57
N GLY A 784 17.42 0.48 -35.24
CA GLY A 784 18.35 1.18 -34.35
C GLY A 784 17.68 1.50 -33.02
N VAL A 785 18.46 1.41 -31.95
CA VAL A 785 18.03 1.73 -30.60
C VAL A 785 17.66 3.22 -30.58
N ILE A 786 16.38 3.54 -30.33
CA ILE A 786 16.07 4.82 -29.69
C ILE A 786 16.56 4.61 -28.25
N GLN A 787 17.73 5.15 -27.93
CA GLN A 787 18.19 5.22 -26.54
C GLN A 787 17.39 6.30 -25.82
#